data_AF-A0A1G4PLC6-F1
#
_entry.id   AF-A0A1G4PLC6-F1
#
_cell.length_a   1.000
_cell.length_b   1.000
_cell.length_c   1.000
_cell.angle_alpha   90.00
_cell.angle_beta   90.00
_cell.angle_gamma   90.00
#
_symmetry.space_group_name_H-M   'P 1'
#
loop_
_entity.id
_entity.type
_entity.pdbx_description
1 polymer ?
#
loop_
_entity_poly.entity_id
_entity_poly.type
_entity_poly.pdbx_seq_one_letter_code
_entity_poly.pdbx_strand_id
1 'polypeptide(L)'
;MKTKYCTALLTALMSCGSILPLIAHAETDVSDGPKEVIVVGQKNAPITVVPRGLSVSLGHEQFDAINAINVEDLMKYAPNFFVRKRFVGDDNAVVALRGANTVQSARTLVLVDGYVVSNFLGNRYDYPPKWNVVGPAEIRQFDIVYGPYSARYGGNSMGGVVSITTETPKKNDIYGSVQAFTMPFREYGFDQTFSGYSVEGGLDYKAKNSGWSARASFRHFENTGQSMTYNLLAKSTAAGTYTPVTGAYADDRLATPVFGAASPVDVTQDQARLRVGYAWDNGWKLDALAMLWKTQQKLQNPVSWLVDANGDTVLPTAAGTKVSFNGVNYVAKGTTYSGMDRTEDLMGLRLSGNWNGWDVSANLSHYDIGKWDVRTSLDMVSPAGQQTLYDHPGWWTFDGTIEQNFGRHDLAFGLTTNLYQTDASTYNTTQWRTAADPVFASRTLGKTSIGGIFAEDAIDLGRAVLTLGGRYDDWRAFDGGISSGRPLQYYPKRHASAFSPKASLQGDIGPYDLQLSLGTATRFPTVGELFQGKINAGQTTIDPTSFDPNLKPEVSHDISLIARRHFDRITLTGSLFNQSIDDAIFSYQGILDDGTVVSRYQNIDRMNQSGVELIFESHDLLIDGLTIEASTSWMDARTEKNSTAPASEGVQFPRIPKWRSNGNVRYALTPKLKLSVGWRYGSRPNSDLFGLVRGDAYGYQTEYFFLDTRLSYDLTKTTQISFGIDNANNDQAYVSHPLPQRSYMLELKYRN
;
A
#
# COMPACT_ATOMS: atom_id res chain seq x y z
N MET A 1 -2.11 -42.81 16.41
CA MET A 1 -3.52 -42.92 15.96
C MET A 1 -3.69 -42.03 14.74
N LYS A 2 -3.67 -42.65 13.56
CA LYS A 2 -3.83 -42.01 12.24
C LYS A 2 -5.27 -42.23 11.76
N THR A 3 -5.68 -41.41 10.79
CA THR A 3 -6.88 -41.55 9.94
C THR A 3 -8.23 -41.20 10.57
N LYS A 4 -8.81 -40.07 10.15
CA LYS A 4 -10.15 -39.89 9.55
C LYS A 4 -10.45 -38.39 9.38
N TYR A 5 -11.31 -38.07 8.40
CA TYR A 5 -11.81 -36.75 7.95
C TYR A 5 -11.17 -36.19 6.67
N CYS A 6 -11.77 -36.51 5.52
CA CYS A 6 -12.35 -35.54 4.58
C CYS A 6 -12.77 -36.27 3.29
N THR A 7 -13.98 -36.85 3.35
CA THR A 7 -14.74 -37.32 2.19
C THR A 7 -16.01 -36.48 2.16
N ALA A 8 -15.92 -35.24 1.66
CA ALA A 8 -17.05 -34.33 1.50
C ALA A 8 -16.67 -33.18 0.55
N LEU A 9 -16.30 -33.49 -0.70
CA LEU A 9 -16.06 -32.45 -1.71
C LEU A 9 -16.50 -32.85 -3.13
N LEU A 10 -17.27 -33.92 -3.30
CA LEU A 10 -17.59 -34.46 -4.64
C LEU A 10 -19.09 -34.53 -5.00
N THR A 11 -19.98 -33.89 -4.25
CA THR A 11 -21.44 -34.10 -4.44
C THR A 11 -22.25 -32.82 -4.67
N ALA A 12 -21.63 -31.73 -5.13
CA ALA A 12 -22.32 -30.49 -5.50
C ALA A 12 -22.23 -30.12 -6.99
N LEU A 13 -21.64 -30.97 -7.85
CA LEU A 13 -21.38 -30.68 -9.27
C LEU A 13 -22.35 -31.37 -10.26
N MET A 14 -23.46 -31.95 -9.80
CA MET A 14 -24.43 -32.67 -10.65
C MET A 14 -25.90 -32.27 -10.39
N SER A 15 -26.23 -30.97 -10.42
CA SER A 15 -27.63 -30.52 -10.52
C SER A 15 -27.77 -29.09 -11.06
N CYS A 16 -27.17 -28.80 -12.21
CA CYS A 16 -27.57 -27.69 -13.07
C CYS A 16 -27.61 -28.19 -14.52
N GLY A 17 -28.43 -29.22 -14.75
CA GLY A 17 -28.83 -29.65 -16.07
C GLY A 17 -30.25 -29.20 -16.34
N SER A 18 -30.49 -28.69 -17.55
CA SER A 18 -31.78 -28.39 -18.18
C SER A 18 -32.54 -27.14 -17.74
N ILE A 19 -32.21 -25.97 -18.32
CA ILE A 19 -33.18 -25.11 -19.03
C ILE A 19 -32.45 -24.33 -20.15
N LEU A 20 -32.56 -24.79 -21.38
CA LEU A 20 -32.56 -24.03 -22.65
C LEU A 20 -33.31 -24.95 -23.65
N PRO A 21 -34.14 -24.46 -24.60
CA PRO A 21 -33.97 -23.18 -25.31
C PRO A 21 -35.27 -22.39 -25.55
N LEU A 22 -35.14 -21.06 -25.67
CA LEU A 22 -36.03 -20.24 -26.51
C LEU A 22 -35.40 -18.86 -26.67
N ILE A 23 -34.51 -18.72 -27.66
CA ILE A 23 -34.14 -17.40 -28.17
C ILE A 23 -34.16 -17.50 -29.70
N ALA A 24 -35.13 -16.78 -30.27
CA ALA A 24 -35.27 -16.55 -31.69
C ALA A 24 -34.06 -15.75 -32.20
N HIS A 25 -33.61 -16.10 -33.40
CA HIS A 25 -32.61 -15.34 -34.13
C HIS A 25 -33.22 -13.97 -34.51
N ALA A 26 -32.67 -12.90 -33.96
CA ALA A 26 -32.80 -11.57 -34.52
C ALA A 26 -31.43 -11.16 -35.05
N GLU A 27 -31.32 -11.01 -36.37
CA GLU A 27 -30.20 -10.31 -36.99
C GLU A 27 -30.10 -8.91 -36.36
N THR A 28 -28.93 -8.57 -35.84
CA THR A 28 -28.61 -7.19 -35.47
C THR A 28 -27.41 -6.74 -36.28
N ASP A 29 -27.67 -5.74 -37.11
CA ASP A 29 -26.66 -4.86 -37.70
C ASP A 29 -25.60 -4.49 -36.65
N VAL A 30 -24.34 -4.70 -37.04
CA VAL A 30 -23.16 -4.31 -36.30
C VAL A 30 -23.06 -2.79 -36.36
N SER A 31 -23.29 -2.11 -35.22
CA SER A 31 -22.92 -0.70 -35.07
C SER A 31 -21.59 -0.57 -34.32
N ASP A 32 -20.64 0.05 -35.02
CA ASP A 32 -19.31 0.55 -34.62
C ASP A 32 -18.81 0.36 -33.19
N GLY A 33 -17.73 -0.44 -33.07
CA GLY A 33 -16.64 -0.30 -32.10
C GLY A 33 -16.94 -0.60 -30.62
N PRO A 34 -15.98 -1.18 -29.86
CA PRO A 34 -16.11 -1.21 -28.40
C PRO A 34 -16.14 0.22 -27.85
N LYS A 35 -17.21 0.57 -27.13
CA LYS A 35 -17.37 1.89 -26.50
C LYS A 35 -16.21 2.19 -25.57
N GLU A 36 -15.63 3.38 -25.70
CA GLU A 36 -14.40 3.75 -25.01
C GLU A 36 -14.61 3.78 -23.49
N VAL A 37 -13.79 3.04 -22.74
CA VAL A 37 -13.74 3.16 -21.28
C VAL A 37 -13.14 4.52 -20.91
N ILE A 38 -13.74 5.21 -19.93
CA ILE A 38 -13.16 6.43 -19.34
C ILE A 38 -11.87 6.09 -18.56
N VAL A 39 -10.73 6.17 -19.24
CA VAL A 39 -9.38 6.03 -18.67
C VAL A 39 -8.62 7.34 -18.80
N VAL A 40 -8.12 7.87 -17.67
CA VAL A 40 -7.25 9.06 -17.58
C VAL A 40 -5.79 8.63 -17.77
N GLY A 41 -5.01 9.42 -18.49
CA GLY A 41 -3.60 9.18 -18.75
C GLY A 41 -3.35 8.47 -20.08
N GLN A 42 -2.41 7.52 -20.09
CA GLN A 42 -1.95 6.89 -21.33
C GLN A 42 -3.00 5.95 -21.94
N LYS A 43 -3.02 5.90 -23.27
CA LYS A 43 -3.90 5.00 -24.06
C LYS A 43 -3.11 4.06 -25.00
N ASN A 44 -1.78 4.04 -24.87
CA ASN A 44 -0.89 3.26 -25.74
C ASN A 44 -0.99 1.74 -25.49
N ALA A 45 -1.54 1.35 -24.34
CA ALA A 45 -1.87 -0.02 -24.01
C ALA A 45 -3.23 -0.10 -23.30
N PRO A 46 -4.00 -1.19 -23.49
CA PRO A 46 -5.24 -1.40 -22.76
C PRO A 46 -5.01 -1.45 -21.25
N ILE A 47 -5.97 -0.95 -20.49
CA ILE A 47 -6.00 -1.10 -19.02
C ILE A 47 -6.10 -2.59 -18.66
N THR A 48 -5.33 -3.03 -17.66
CA THR A 48 -5.20 -4.45 -17.29
C THR A 48 -6.18 -4.92 -16.23
N VAL A 49 -6.90 -3.98 -15.62
CA VAL A 49 -7.98 -4.21 -14.66
C VAL A 49 -9.29 -3.74 -15.25
N VAL A 50 -10.37 -4.48 -14.98
CA VAL A 50 -11.67 -4.19 -15.58
C VAL A 50 -12.30 -2.99 -14.87
N PRO A 51 -12.48 -1.88 -15.59
CA PRO A 51 -12.84 -0.60 -15.00
C PRO A 51 -14.36 -0.46 -14.91
N ARG A 52 -14.85 -0.07 -13.74
CA ARG A 52 -16.26 0.30 -13.49
C ARG A 52 -16.37 1.60 -12.69
N GLY A 53 -15.29 2.37 -12.61
CA GLY A 53 -15.21 3.64 -11.92
C GLY A 53 -14.09 4.48 -12.49
N LEU A 54 -13.68 5.54 -11.78
CA LEU A 54 -12.58 6.39 -12.23
C LEU A 54 -11.35 5.50 -12.42
N SER A 55 -10.75 5.58 -13.59
CA SER A 55 -9.65 4.72 -13.99
C SER A 55 -8.51 5.57 -14.51
N VAL A 56 -7.29 5.25 -14.08
CA VAL A 56 -6.07 5.95 -14.46
C VAL A 56 -5.09 4.92 -14.98
N SER A 57 -4.47 5.18 -16.12
CA SER A 57 -3.38 4.38 -16.66
C SER A 57 -2.14 5.24 -16.89
N LEU A 58 -1.00 4.79 -16.38
CA LEU A 58 0.29 5.47 -16.45
C LEU A 58 1.29 4.57 -17.17
N GLY A 59 2.16 5.16 -17.99
CA GLY A 59 3.15 4.45 -18.80
C GLY A 59 4.45 5.24 -18.96
N HIS A 60 5.31 4.83 -19.89
CA HIS A 60 6.66 5.38 -20.06
C HIS A 60 6.71 6.91 -20.20
N GLU A 61 5.74 7.52 -20.89
CA GLU A 61 5.67 8.98 -21.02
C GLU A 61 5.52 9.69 -19.67
N GLN A 62 4.79 9.10 -18.72
CA GLN A 62 4.67 9.62 -17.36
C GLN A 62 5.90 9.23 -16.54
N PHE A 63 6.36 7.97 -16.64
CA PHE A 63 7.46 7.45 -15.83
C PHE A 63 8.79 8.16 -16.09
N ASP A 64 9.07 8.54 -17.34
CA ASP A 64 10.30 9.27 -17.69
C ASP A 64 10.32 10.71 -17.14
N ALA A 65 9.16 11.24 -16.74
CA ALA A 65 9.01 12.56 -16.14
C ALA A 65 9.02 12.55 -14.59
N ILE A 66 9.28 11.40 -13.97
CA ILE A 66 9.23 11.18 -12.52
C ILE A 66 10.63 10.83 -12.00
N ASN A 67 11.01 11.40 -10.85
CA ASN A 67 12.15 10.91 -10.08
C ASN A 67 11.71 9.67 -9.30
N ALA A 68 11.79 8.50 -9.93
CA ALA A 68 11.36 7.24 -9.35
C ALA A 68 12.55 6.43 -8.85
N ILE A 69 12.68 6.33 -7.52
CA ILE A 69 13.71 5.49 -6.88
C ILE A 69 13.08 4.17 -6.38
N ASN A 70 11.85 4.27 -5.88
CA ASN A 70 11.02 3.15 -5.50
C ASN A 70 9.84 3.01 -6.47
N VAL A 71 9.25 1.81 -6.52
CA VAL A 71 8.18 1.46 -7.47
C VAL A 71 6.96 2.37 -7.32
N GLU A 72 6.57 2.65 -6.08
CA GLU A 72 5.42 3.50 -5.75
C GLU A 72 5.58 4.96 -6.18
N ASP A 73 6.80 5.43 -6.45
CA ASP A 73 7.03 6.81 -6.91
C ASP A 73 6.43 7.04 -8.30
N LEU A 74 6.31 6.00 -9.13
CA LEU A 74 5.80 6.06 -10.50
C LEU A 74 4.32 6.48 -10.59
N MET A 75 3.60 6.45 -9.47
CA MET A 75 2.20 6.87 -9.36
C MET A 75 2.02 8.12 -8.48
N LYS A 76 3.10 8.80 -8.08
CA LYS A 76 3.03 9.93 -7.12
C LYS A 76 2.20 11.13 -7.60
N TYR A 77 1.98 11.27 -8.90
CA TYR A 77 1.14 12.33 -9.49
C TYR A 77 -0.25 11.86 -9.94
N ALA A 78 -0.63 10.61 -9.66
CA ALA A 78 -1.98 10.14 -9.97
C ALA A 78 -3.05 10.98 -9.24
N PRO A 79 -4.25 11.15 -9.82
CA PRO A 79 -5.35 11.88 -9.19
C PRO A 79 -5.71 11.38 -7.79
N ASN A 80 -5.91 12.31 -6.84
CA ASN A 80 -6.32 12.00 -5.46
C ASN A 80 -5.57 10.82 -4.80
N PHE A 81 -4.26 10.77 -5.06
CA PHE A 81 -3.39 9.67 -4.68
C PHE A 81 -2.28 10.16 -3.76
N PHE A 82 -1.94 9.36 -2.74
CA PHE A 82 -0.83 9.59 -1.84
C PHE A 82 -0.23 8.25 -1.40
N VAL A 83 1.09 8.16 -1.34
CA VAL A 83 1.77 7.02 -0.72
C VAL A 83 2.61 7.51 0.45
N ARG A 84 2.45 6.85 1.59
CA ARG A 84 3.17 7.20 2.81
C ARG A 84 4.61 6.69 2.74
N LYS A 85 5.50 7.49 2.14
CA LYS A 85 6.93 7.21 2.07
C LYS A 85 7.71 8.16 2.98
N ARG A 86 8.29 7.66 4.08
CA ARG A 86 9.02 8.49 5.06
C ARG A 86 10.45 8.79 4.64
N PHE A 87 11.08 7.88 3.90
CA PHE A 87 12.43 8.02 3.34
C PHE A 87 12.58 7.13 2.10
N VAL A 88 13.66 7.31 1.33
CA VAL A 88 13.95 6.49 0.15
C VAL A 88 14.30 5.05 0.59
N GLY A 89 13.58 4.04 0.09
CA GLY A 89 13.73 2.66 0.55
C GLY A 89 12.89 2.28 1.78
N ASP A 90 11.99 3.16 2.24
CA ASP A 90 11.04 2.86 3.32
C ASP A 90 10.16 1.65 2.96
N ASP A 91 10.10 0.65 3.84
CA ASP A 91 9.29 -0.55 3.63
C ASP A 91 7.85 -0.40 4.13
N ASN A 92 7.42 0.82 4.51
CA ASN A 92 6.08 1.15 5.03
C ASN A 92 5.23 2.04 4.09
N ALA A 93 5.40 1.86 2.78
CA ALA A 93 4.73 2.61 1.71
C ALA A 93 3.25 2.20 1.52
N VAL A 94 2.37 2.62 2.42
CA VAL A 94 0.91 2.38 2.30
C VAL A 94 0.27 3.33 1.28
N VAL A 95 -0.57 2.77 0.41
CA VAL A 95 -1.41 3.53 -0.53
C VAL A 95 -2.56 4.20 0.21
N ALA A 96 -2.75 5.48 -0.05
CA ALA A 96 -3.94 6.23 0.30
C ALA A 96 -4.56 6.79 -0.99
N LEU A 97 -5.78 6.36 -1.28
CA LEU A 97 -6.56 6.79 -2.44
C LEU A 97 -7.99 7.07 -2.00
N ARG A 98 -8.54 8.20 -2.44
CA ARG A 98 -9.82 8.73 -1.94
C ARG A 98 -9.90 8.59 -0.41
N GLY A 99 -10.82 7.74 0.04
CA GLY A 99 -11.17 7.50 1.44
C GLY A 99 -10.34 6.46 2.19
N ALA A 100 -9.46 5.73 1.51
CA ALA A 100 -8.47 4.89 2.15
C ALA A 100 -7.28 5.75 2.60
N ASN A 101 -6.88 5.63 3.87
CA ASN A 101 -5.80 6.45 4.43
C ASN A 101 -4.52 5.64 4.71
N THR A 102 -3.49 6.33 5.20
CA THR A 102 -2.13 5.79 5.34
C THR A 102 -1.92 4.80 6.49
N VAL A 103 -3.00 4.43 7.19
CA VAL A 103 -3.02 3.37 8.21
C VAL A 103 -4.12 2.34 7.95
N GLN A 104 -4.75 2.37 6.78
CA GLN A 104 -5.81 1.43 6.37
C GLN A 104 -5.39 0.64 5.12
N SER A 105 -4.26 -0.07 5.23
CA SER A 105 -3.64 -0.77 4.10
C SER A 105 -4.51 -1.89 3.51
N ALA A 106 -5.43 -2.47 4.29
CA ALA A 106 -6.28 -3.58 3.85
C ALA A 106 -7.49 -3.16 2.99
N ARG A 107 -7.61 -1.86 2.65
CA ARG A 107 -8.68 -1.31 1.81
C ARG A 107 -8.27 -1.14 0.33
N THR A 108 -7.02 -1.41 -0.04
CA THR A 108 -6.54 -1.31 -1.42
C THR A 108 -5.95 -2.65 -1.87
N LEU A 109 -6.37 -3.12 -3.05
CA LEU A 109 -5.79 -4.28 -3.69
C LEU A 109 -4.69 -3.85 -4.67
N VAL A 110 -3.50 -4.41 -4.50
CA VAL A 110 -2.33 -4.21 -5.35
C VAL A 110 -1.90 -5.54 -5.96
N LEU A 111 -1.72 -5.53 -7.29
CA LEU A 111 -1.36 -6.67 -8.11
C LEU A 111 -0.07 -6.40 -8.89
N VAL A 112 0.74 -7.42 -9.10
CA VAL A 112 1.89 -7.39 -10.03
C VAL A 112 1.76 -8.55 -11.01
N ASP A 113 1.63 -8.23 -12.30
CA ASP A 113 1.35 -9.19 -13.38
C ASP A 113 0.12 -10.09 -13.12
N GLY A 114 -0.82 -9.61 -12.31
CA GLY A 114 -2.03 -10.33 -11.88
C GLY A 114 -1.89 -11.11 -10.57
N TYR A 115 -0.71 -11.14 -9.95
CA TYR A 115 -0.51 -11.78 -8.64
C TYR A 115 -0.70 -10.80 -7.48
N VAL A 116 -1.35 -11.24 -6.40
CA VAL A 116 -1.61 -10.41 -5.22
C VAL A 116 -0.32 -10.16 -4.44
N VAL A 117 0.03 -8.88 -4.31
CA VAL A 117 1.18 -8.42 -3.50
C VAL A 117 0.75 -7.59 -2.29
N SER A 118 -0.57 -7.48 -2.07
CA SER A 118 -1.13 -6.78 -0.93
C SER A 118 -0.97 -7.59 0.34
N ASN A 119 -0.44 -6.95 1.38
CA ASN A 119 -0.20 -7.59 2.65
C ASN A 119 -1.45 -7.50 3.55
N PHE A 120 -2.43 -8.38 3.34
CA PHE A 120 -3.63 -8.46 4.19
C PHE A 120 -3.44 -9.29 5.46
N LEU A 121 -2.19 -9.46 5.91
CA LEU A 121 -1.88 -10.01 7.24
C LEU A 121 -2.28 -9.04 8.36
N GLY A 122 -2.48 -7.76 8.04
CA GLY A 122 -2.93 -6.73 8.96
C GLY A 122 -3.48 -5.51 8.22
N ASN A 123 -3.86 -4.47 8.96
CA ASN A 123 -4.45 -3.24 8.42
C ASN A 123 -3.83 -2.01 9.12
N ARG A 124 -2.54 -1.77 8.84
CA ARG A 124 -1.71 -0.74 9.48
C ARG A 124 -0.52 -0.38 8.58
N TYR A 125 0.23 0.66 8.94
CA TYR A 125 1.39 1.16 8.19
C TYR A 125 2.50 0.12 7.91
N ASP A 126 2.63 -0.92 8.73
CA ASP A 126 3.61 -2.01 8.63
C ASP A 126 3.09 -3.23 7.86
N TYR A 127 1.88 -3.12 7.30
CA TYR A 127 1.33 -4.06 6.34
C TYR A 127 1.10 -3.40 4.98
N PRO A 128 2.10 -2.71 4.38
CA PRO A 128 1.94 -2.16 3.05
C PRO A 128 1.99 -3.26 1.97
N PRO A 129 1.54 -2.94 0.75
CA PRO A 129 1.83 -3.77 -0.42
C PRO A 129 3.34 -4.03 -0.57
N LYS A 130 3.68 -5.20 -1.08
CA LYS A 130 5.06 -5.65 -1.28
C LYS A 130 5.62 -5.11 -2.60
N TRP A 131 5.87 -3.80 -2.67
CA TRP A 131 6.32 -3.09 -3.88
C TRP A 131 7.60 -3.65 -4.49
N ASN A 132 8.54 -4.08 -3.65
CA ASN A 132 9.84 -4.59 -4.08
C ASN A 132 9.78 -6.03 -4.63
N VAL A 133 8.62 -6.52 -5.05
CA VAL A 133 8.53 -7.72 -5.91
C VAL A 133 8.98 -7.45 -7.35
N VAL A 134 9.12 -6.16 -7.72
CA VAL A 134 9.47 -5.69 -9.06
C VAL A 134 10.37 -4.45 -8.93
N GLY A 135 11.28 -4.22 -9.89
CA GLY A 135 12.06 -2.98 -9.97
C GLY A 135 11.36 -1.89 -10.80
N PRO A 136 11.58 -0.59 -10.54
CA PRO A 136 11.01 0.50 -11.33
C PRO A 136 11.27 0.38 -12.85
N ALA A 137 12.49 0.02 -13.29
CA ALA A 137 12.79 -0.12 -14.72
C ALA A 137 12.09 -1.29 -15.42
N GLU A 138 11.51 -2.24 -14.68
CA GLU A 138 10.77 -3.35 -15.27
C GLU A 138 9.35 -3.00 -15.67
N ILE A 139 8.83 -1.90 -15.14
CA ILE A 139 7.41 -1.58 -15.18
C ILE A 139 7.08 -0.96 -16.53
N ARG A 140 6.06 -1.54 -17.17
CA ARG A 140 5.49 -1.05 -18.42
C ARG A 140 4.31 -0.13 -18.17
N GLN A 141 3.50 -0.47 -17.17
CA GLN A 141 2.20 0.15 -16.95
C GLN A 141 1.76 0.06 -15.49
N PHE A 142 1.15 1.14 -15.00
CA PHE A 142 0.38 1.20 -13.77
C PHE A 142 -1.07 1.52 -14.10
N ASP A 143 -1.99 0.69 -13.63
CA ASP A 143 -3.42 0.93 -13.76
C ASP A 143 -4.05 1.07 -12.37
N ILE A 144 -4.83 2.13 -12.17
CA ILE A 144 -5.50 2.42 -10.90
C ILE A 144 -7.00 2.54 -11.18
N VAL A 145 -7.82 1.76 -10.48
CA VAL A 145 -9.28 1.86 -10.52
C VAL A 145 -9.77 2.23 -9.13
N TYR A 146 -10.52 3.33 -9.03
CA TYR A 146 -10.99 3.88 -7.76
C TYR A 146 -12.37 3.35 -7.40
N GLY A 147 -12.52 2.91 -6.16
CA GLY A 147 -13.75 2.36 -5.60
C GLY A 147 -14.08 0.94 -6.07
N PRO A 148 -15.03 0.27 -5.41
CA PRO A 148 -15.26 -1.15 -5.61
C PRO A 148 -16.42 -1.40 -6.57
N TYR A 149 -16.36 -0.91 -7.80
CA TYR A 149 -17.53 -0.95 -8.70
C TYR A 149 -17.61 -2.20 -9.59
N SER A 150 -16.58 -3.05 -9.62
CA SER A 150 -16.60 -4.34 -10.33
C SER A 150 -16.79 -5.51 -9.36
N ALA A 151 -17.53 -6.53 -9.78
CA ALA A 151 -17.74 -7.74 -8.98
C ALA A 151 -16.50 -8.66 -8.99
N ARG A 152 -15.56 -8.43 -9.91
CA ARG A 152 -14.34 -9.21 -10.10
C ARG A 152 -13.40 -9.17 -8.90
N TYR A 153 -13.40 -8.07 -8.15
CA TYR A 153 -12.48 -7.84 -7.03
C TYR A 153 -13.17 -8.00 -5.68
N GLY A 154 -12.50 -8.66 -4.73
CA GLY A 154 -13.02 -8.83 -3.37
C GLY A 154 -13.06 -7.54 -2.56
N GLY A 155 -13.63 -7.60 -1.36
CA GLY A 155 -13.86 -6.40 -0.53
C GLY A 155 -12.61 -5.66 -0.05
N ASN A 156 -11.43 -6.30 -0.12
CA ASN A 156 -10.15 -5.59 0.08
C ASN A 156 -9.82 -4.57 -1.05
N SER A 157 -10.67 -4.45 -2.07
CA SER A 157 -10.62 -3.40 -3.10
C SER A 157 -11.55 -2.20 -2.82
N MET A 158 -12.11 -2.10 -1.60
CA MET A 158 -13.07 -1.05 -1.20
C MET A 158 -12.61 0.39 -1.48
N GLY A 159 -11.32 0.68 -1.32
CA GLY A 159 -10.72 1.94 -1.75
C GLY A 159 -10.44 1.95 -3.26
N GLY A 160 -9.89 0.86 -3.77
CA GLY A 160 -9.56 0.69 -5.18
C GLY A 160 -8.61 -0.47 -5.46
N VAL A 161 -8.23 -0.60 -6.73
CA VAL A 161 -7.27 -1.58 -7.24
C VAL A 161 -6.11 -0.86 -7.94
N VAL A 162 -4.88 -1.29 -7.67
CA VAL A 162 -3.66 -0.89 -8.36
C VAL A 162 -3.07 -2.13 -9.04
N SER A 163 -2.95 -2.13 -10.36
CA SER A 163 -2.34 -3.21 -11.12
C SER A 163 -1.05 -2.72 -11.76
N ILE A 164 0.04 -3.43 -11.49
CA ILE A 164 1.36 -3.17 -12.05
C ILE A 164 1.63 -4.24 -13.10
N THR A 165 1.95 -3.83 -14.32
CA THR A 165 2.33 -4.76 -15.37
C THR A 165 3.76 -4.54 -15.80
N THR A 166 4.53 -5.63 -15.85
CA THR A 166 5.91 -5.61 -16.30
C THR A 166 6.01 -5.70 -17.83
N GLU A 167 7.16 -5.29 -18.35
CA GLU A 167 7.47 -5.47 -19.77
C GLU A 167 7.48 -6.96 -20.15
N THR A 168 7.03 -7.25 -21.37
CA THR A 168 6.95 -8.62 -21.90
C THR A 168 8.06 -8.85 -22.93
N PRO A 169 8.78 -9.98 -22.91
CA PRO A 169 9.84 -10.26 -23.89
C PRO A 169 9.30 -10.32 -25.32
N LYS A 170 9.57 -9.28 -26.12
CA LYS A 170 9.23 -9.21 -27.56
C LYS A 170 10.38 -9.61 -28.46
N LYS A 171 11.61 -9.34 -28.01
CA LYS A 171 12.88 -9.63 -28.68
C LYS A 171 13.90 -9.98 -27.61
N ASN A 172 15.08 -10.45 -28.03
CA ASN A 172 16.21 -10.52 -27.12
C ASN A 172 16.65 -9.09 -26.82
N ASP A 173 16.72 -8.75 -25.53
CA ASP A 173 17.00 -7.39 -25.12
C ASP A 173 17.73 -7.33 -23.79
N ILE A 174 18.33 -6.18 -23.52
CA ILE A 174 18.98 -5.88 -22.24
C ILE A 174 18.65 -4.46 -21.84
N TYR A 175 18.40 -4.26 -20.56
CA TYR A 175 18.17 -2.94 -19.98
C TYR A 175 18.92 -2.82 -18.66
N GLY A 176 19.18 -1.58 -18.25
CA GLY A 176 19.77 -1.29 -16.96
C GLY A 176 19.48 0.15 -16.53
N SER A 177 19.45 0.36 -15.22
CA SER A 177 19.42 1.70 -14.63
C SER A 177 20.38 1.75 -13.45
N VAL A 178 21.12 2.85 -13.36
CA VAL A 178 21.95 3.19 -12.19
C VAL A 178 21.49 4.54 -11.69
N GLN A 179 21.18 4.61 -10.40
CA GLN A 179 20.77 5.82 -9.72
C GLN A 179 21.68 6.09 -8.53
N ALA A 180 21.99 7.35 -8.30
CA ALA A 180 22.60 7.83 -7.06
C ALA A 180 21.81 9.05 -6.59
N PHE A 181 21.61 9.16 -5.27
CA PHE A 181 20.82 10.24 -4.71
C PHE A 181 21.40 10.73 -3.39
N THR A 182 21.17 12.00 -3.11
CA THR A 182 21.62 12.69 -1.90
C THR A 182 20.47 13.50 -1.30
N MET A 183 20.38 13.47 0.03
CA MET A 183 19.26 13.99 0.80
C MET A 183 19.80 14.79 1.99
N PRO A 184 20.15 16.08 1.78
CA PRO A 184 20.40 16.99 2.88
C PRO A 184 19.19 17.03 3.82
N PHE A 185 19.44 16.92 5.12
CA PHE A 185 18.39 16.87 6.12
C PHE A 185 18.80 17.68 7.35
N ARG A 186 17.97 18.66 7.69
CA ARG A 186 18.15 19.47 8.89
C ARG A 186 16.88 19.48 9.73
N GLU A 187 16.94 18.92 10.93
CA GLU A 187 15.81 18.85 11.88
C GLU A 187 16.35 18.57 13.29
N TYR A 188 15.99 19.42 14.26
CA TYR A 188 16.56 19.40 15.62
C TYR A 188 18.09 19.31 15.57
N GLY A 189 18.68 18.27 16.17
CA GLY A 189 20.14 18.07 16.18
C GLY A 189 20.70 17.27 15.01
N PHE A 190 19.91 17.03 13.95
CA PHE A 190 20.45 16.57 12.68
C PHE A 190 20.72 17.77 11.77
N ASP A 191 21.96 17.85 11.27
CA ASP A 191 22.37 18.67 10.13
C ASP A 191 23.35 17.81 9.32
N GLN A 192 22.80 16.90 8.52
CA GLN A 192 23.55 15.84 7.85
C GLN A 192 23.05 15.65 6.43
N THR A 193 23.90 15.11 5.57
CA THR A 193 23.51 14.72 4.22
C THR A 193 23.54 13.22 4.12
N PHE A 194 22.37 12.63 3.86
CA PHE A 194 22.24 11.22 3.60
C PHE A 194 22.42 10.91 2.11
N SER A 195 22.75 9.68 1.78
CA SER A 195 22.93 9.26 0.38
C SER A 195 22.63 7.78 0.21
N GLY A 196 22.31 7.42 -1.03
CA GLY A 196 22.12 6.04 -1.44
C GLY A 196 22.28 5.88 -2.94
N TYR A 197 22.20 4.63 -3.39
CA TYR A 197 22.28 4.28 -4.79
C TYR A 197 21.43 3.03 -5.09
N SER A 198 21.11 2.85 -6.36
CA SER A 198 20.54 1.60 -6.84
C SER A 198 21.13 1.20 -8.19
N VAL A 199 21.26 -0.09 -8.38
CA VAL A 199 21.63 -0.71 -9.65
C VAL A 199 20.57 -1.74 -9.97
N GLU A 200 19.92 -1.60 -11.11
CA GLU A 200 18.95 -2.56 -11.62
C GLU A 200 19.24 -2.89 -13.07
N GLY A 201 18.86 -4.08 -13.49
CA GLY A 201 19.00 -4.50 -14.86
C GLY A 201 18.39 -5.86 -15.11
N GLY A 202 18.32 -6.21 -16.38
CA GLY A 202 17.74 -7.47 -16.78
C GLY A 202 17.91 -7.75 -18.25
N LEU A 203 17.56 -8.99 -18.60
CA LEU A 203 17.62 -9.51 -19.95
C LEU A 203 16.28 -10.12 -20.33
N ASP A 204 15.91 -9.89 -21.58
CA ASP A 204 14.79 -10.51 -22.24
C ASP A 204 15.30 -11.56 -23.22
N TYR A 205 14.65 -12.71 -23.21
CA TYR A 205 14.84 -13.78 -24.18
C TYR A 205 13.51 -14.09 -24.85
N LYS A 206 13.50 -14.04 -26.19
CA LYS A 206 12.38 -14.52 -27.00
C LYS A 206 12.92 -15.46 -28.08
N ALA A 207 12.56 -16.73 -27.98
CA ALA A 207 13.00 -17.75 -28.92
C ALA A 207 12.42 -17.50 -30.33
N LYS A 208 13.28 -17.54 -31.35
CA LYS A 208 12.84 -17.51 -32.75
C LYS A 208 12.22 -18.86 -33.09
N ASN A 209 10.94 -18.88 -33.50
CA ASN A 209 10.17 -20.08 -33.88
C ASN A 209 9.81 -21.04 -32.72
N SER A 210 9.63 -20.53 -31.50
CA SER A 210 8.96 -21.30 -30.44
C SER A 210 8.15 -20.41 -29.50
N GLY A 211 7.28 -21.03 -28.70
CA GLY A 211 6.49 -20.36 -27.68
C GLY A 211 7.29 -19.73 -26.54
N TRP A 212 8.55 -20.15 -26.35
CA TRP A 212 9.35 -19.79 -25.19
C TRP A 212 9.71 -18.30 -25.15
N SER A 213 9.59 -17.73 -23.95
CA SER A 213 10.08 -16.42 -23.57
C SER A 213 10.56 -16.44 -22.13
N ALA A 214 11.56 -15.65 -21.81
CA ALA A 214 11.99 -15.47 -20.43
C ALA A 214 12.42 -14.02 -20.19
N ARG A 215 12.23 -13.54 -18.97
CA ARG A 215 12.80 -12.31 -18.46
C ARG A 215 13.47 -12.61 -17.15
N ALA A 216 14.73 -12.23 -17.01
CA ALA A 216 15.45 -12.28 -15.75
C ALA A 216 15.91 -10.87 -15.38
N SER A 217 15.74 -10.49 -14.13
CA SER A 217 16.05 -9.16 -13.62
C SER A 217 16.61 -9.22 -12.21
N PHE A 218 17.37 -8.18 -11.88
CA PHE A 218 17.91 -7.98 -10.54
C PHE A 218 17.84 -6.50 -10.17
N ARG A 219 17.82 -6.25 -8.86
CA ARG A 219 18.00 -4.91 -8.31
C ARG A 219 18.76 -4.99 -6.99
N HIS A 220 19.79 -4.17 -6.87
CA HIS A 220 20.48 -3.88 -5.62
C HIS A 220 20.21 -2.42 -5.26
N PHE A 221 19.84 -2.17 -4.01
CA PHE A 221 19.54 -0.84 -3.49
C PHE A 221 20.15 -0.69 -2.10
N GLU A 222 20.84 0.42 -1.87
CA GLU A 222 21.40 0.78 -0.58
C GLU A 222 21.11 2.26 -0.28
N ASN A 223 20.68 2.54 0.95
CA ASN A 223 20.46 3.91 1.40
C ASN A 223 20.57 4.03 2.92
N THR A 224 21.03 5.18 3.40
CA THR A 224 20.78 5.62 4.79
C THR A 224 19.61 6.60 4.79
N GLY A 225 18.46 6.22 5.34
CA GLY A 225 17.32 7.10 5.55
C GLY A 225 17.49 7.99 6.78
N GLN A 226 16.93 9.20 6.75
CA GLN A 226 16.90 10.06 7.92
C GLN A 226 16.14 9.42 9.10
N SER A 227 16.42 9.89 10.32
CA SER A 227 15.66 9.44 11.48
C SER A 227 14.18 9.81 11.37
N MET A 228 13.32 8.86 11.73
CA MET A 228 11.87 9.03 11.65
C MET A 228 11.23 9.37 13.00
N THR A 229 11.94 9.10 14.11
CA THR A 229 11.37 9.16 15.46
C THR A 229 12.24 10.03 16.33
N TYR A 230 11.62 11.05 16.93
CA TYR A 230 12.23 11.91 17.93
C TYR A 230 11.64 11.60 19.30
N ASN A 231 12.49 11.57 20.31
CA ASN A 231 12.11 11.24 21.67
C ASN A 231 11.97 12.53 22.48
N LEU A 232 10.80 12.70 23.09
CA LEU A 232 10.48 13.83 23.94
C LEU A 232 10.76 13.51 25.41
N LEU A 233 11.16 14.52 26.18
CA LEU A 233 11.30 14.42 27.63
C LEU A 233 9.94 14.24 28.30
N ALA A 234 9.80 13.28 29.21
CA ALA A 234 8.58 13.11 30.00
C ALA A 234 8.70 13.84 31.33
N LYS A 235 7.80 14.79 31.64
CA LYS A 235 7.81 15.49 32.94
C LYS A 235 7.72 14.50 34.10
N SER A 236 8.48 14.73 35.17
CA SER A 236 8.54 13.81 36.31
C SER A 236 8.62 14.54 37.64
N THR A 237 7.84 14.05 38.61
CA THR A 237 7.89 14.43 40.03
C THR A 237 8.46 13.31 40.90
N ALA A 238 8.93 12.21 40.30
CA ALA A 238 9.45 11.06 41.03
C ALA A 238 10.64 11.45 41.92
N ALA A 239 10.70 10.89 43.13
CA ALA A 239 11.81 11.13 44.05
C ALA A 239 13.15 10.65 43.46
N GLY A 240 14.23 11.36 43.77
CA GLY A 240 15.60 11.02 43.35
C GLY A 240 16.35 12.22 42.78
N THR A 241 17.63 11.99 42.48
CA THR A 241 18.51 13.01 41.90
C THR A 241 18.24 13.17 40.41
N TYR A 242 18.10 14.42 39.96
CA TYR A 242 17.99 14.78 38.55
C TYR A 242 19.29 15.43 38.11
N THR A 243 19.93 14.87 37.08
CA THR A 243 21.15 15.44 36.52
C THR A 243 20.78 16.68 35.70
N PRO A 244 21.32 17.89 36.00
CA PRO A 244 21.13 19.05 35.14
C PRO A 244 21.73 18.78 33.76
N VAL A 245 20.98 19.08 32.71
CA VAL A 245 21.42 18.84 31.32
C VAL A 245 21.14 20.04 30.42
N THR A 246 21.90 20.13 29.34
CA THR A 246 21.69 21.01 28.19
C THR A 246 21.49 20.19 26.91
N GLY A 247 21.24 20.85 25.77
CA GLY A 247 21.21 20.20 24.44
C GLY A 247 19.87 19.61 24.00
N ALA A 248 18.84 19.60 24.85
CA ALA A 248 17.47 19.37 24.40
C ALA A 248 16.92 20.57 23.60
N TYR A 249 16.06 20.29 22.63
CA TYR A 249 15.41 21.28 21.77
C TYR A 249 14.01 21.57 22.31
N ALA A 250 13.80 22.80 22.80
CA ALA A 250 12.47 23.29 23.16
C ALA A 250 11.76 23.76 21.88
N ASP A 251 10.80 22.97 21.41
CA ASP A 251 9.91 23.34 20.31
C ASP A 251 8.55 23.69 20.88
N ASP A 252 8.14 24.95 20.75
CA ASP A 252 6.87 25.47 21.29
C ASP A 252 5.64 24.82 20.66
N ARG A 253 5.79 24.11 19.53
CA ARG A 253 4.74 23.33 18.87
C ARG A 253 4.51 21.97 19.55
N LEU A 254 5.42 21.53 20.43
CA LEU A 254 5.40 20.24 21.11
C LEU A 254 5.13 20.39 22.61
N ALA A 255 4.59 19.32 23.22
CA ALA A 255 4.22 19.34 24.64
C ALA A 255 5.42 19.39 25.60
N THR A 256 6.56 18.82 25.18
CA THR A 256 7.81 18.78 25.95
C THR A 256 9.03 18.78 25.02
N PRO A 257 10.23 19.17 25.52
CA PRO A 257 11.42 19.27 24.69
C PRO A 257 11.84 17.93 24.06
N VAL A 258 12.38 18.00 22.86
CA VAL A 258 12.99 16.87 22.15
C VAL A 258 14.42 16.70 22.63
N PHE A 259 14.80 15.50 23.08
CA PHE A 259 16.14 15.27 23.64
C PHE A 259 17.00 14.30 22.83
N GLY A 260 16.38 13.51 21.95
CA GLY A 260 17.07 12.49 21.20
C GLY A 260 16.26 12.00 20.02
N ALA A 261 16.83 11.07 19.28
CA ALA A 261 16.21 10.47 18.10
C ALA A 261 16.59 9.01 17.94
N ALA A 262 15.70 8.25 17.32
CA ALA A 262 16.04 6.93 16.79
C ALA A 262 17.13 7.05 15.72
N SER A 263 17.79 5.93 15.41
CA SER A 263 18.83 5.89 14.39
C SER A 263 18.30 6.32 13.01
N PRO A 264 19.14 7.00 12.20
CA PRO A 264 19.07 6.86 10.75
C PRO A 264 18.98 5.38 10.35
N VAL A 265 18.29 5.08 9.26
CA VAL A 265 17.98 3.71 8.84
C VAL A 265 18.88 3.32 7.70
N ASP A 266 19.89 2.48 7.96
CA ASP A 266 20.66 1.87 6.88
C ASP A 266 19.86 0.70 6.31
N VAL A 267 19.44 0.81 5.06
CA VAL A 267 18.64 -0.20 4.36
C VAL A 267 19.41 -0.74 3.16
N THR A 268 19.51 -2.06 3.07
CA THR A 268 20.00 -2.78 1.89
C THR A 268 18.91 -3.71 1.39
N GLN A 269 18.64 -3.67 0.09
CA GLN A 269 17.63 -4.50 -0.57
C GLN A 269 18.23 -5.15 -1.82
N ASP A 270 18.15 -6.48 -1.88
CA ASP A 270 18.57 -7.28 -3.03
C ASP A 270 17.35 -8.03 -3.58
N GLN A 271 17.10 -7.89 -4.86
CA GLN A 271 16.00 -8.56 -5.56
C GLN A 271 16.56 -9.34 -6.75
N ALA A 272 16.03 -10.54 -6.95
CA ALA A 272 16.20 -11.31 -8.17
C ALA A 272 14.82 -11.82 -8.62
N ARG A 273 14.53 -11.72 -9.91
CA ARG A 273 13.23 -12.09 -10.46
C ARG A 273 13.41 -12.80 -11.80
N LEU A 274 12.65 -13.88 -11.99
CA LEU A 274 12.62 -14.69 -13.20
C LEU A 274 11.16 -14.93 -13.60
N ARG A 275 10.81 -14.54 -14.81
CA ARG A 275 9.54 -14.92 -15.45
C ARG A 275 9.83 -15.76 -16.68
N VAL A 276 9.18 -16.92 -16.79
CA VAL A 276 9.27 -17.81 -17.95
C VAL A 276 7.88 -18.01 -18.53
N GLY A 277 7.72 -17.72 -19.81
CA GLY A 277 6.47 -17.87 -20.54
C GLY A 277 6.60 -18.90 -21.66
N TYR A 278 5.55 -19.68 -21.89
CA TYR A 278 5.40 -20.53 -23.07
C TYR A 278 4.03 -20.31 -23.70
N ALA A 279 4.01 -19.98 -25.00
CA ALA A 279 2.80 -19.87 -25.79
C ALA A 279 2.67 -21.05 -26.76
N TRP A 280 1.56 -21.78 -26.70
CA TRP A 280 1.23 -22.85 -27.63
C TRP A 280 0.59 -22.28 -28.91
N ASP A 281 0.69 -23.02 -30.01
CA ASP A 281 0.11 -22.62 -31.31
C ASP A 281 -1.42 -22.53 -31.28
N ASN A 282 -2.07 -23.23 -30.34
CA ASN A 282 -3.52 -23.17 -30.12
C ASN A 282 -3.98 -21.95 -29.29
N GLY A 283 -3.07 -20.99 -29.01
CA GLY A 283 -3.38 -19.74 -28.32
C GLY A 283 -3.27 -19.78 -26.80
N TRP A 284 -3.05 -20.95 -26.19
CA TRP A 284 -2.80 -21.05 -24.75
C TRP A 284 -1.44 -20.47 -24.38
N LYS A 285 -1.32 -19.98 -23.14
CA LYS A 285 -0.11 -19.40 -22.57
C LYS A 285 0.05 -19.83 -21.11
N LEU A 286 1.25 -20.25 -20.76
CA LEU A 286 1.66 -20.53 -19.39
C LEU A 286 2.77 -19.55 -19.02
N ASP A 287 2.61 -18.86 -17.91
CA ASP A 287 3.60 -17.97 -17.31
C ASP A 287 3.95 -18.49 -15.91
N ALA A 288 5.23 -18.67 -15.65
CA ALA A 288 5.78 -18.98 -14.33
C ALA A 288 6.60 -17.78 -13.82
N LEU A 289 6.42 -17.41 -12.56
CA LEU A 289 7.13 -16.35 -11.87
C LEU A 289 7.85 -16.93 -10.64
N ALA A 290 9.11 -16.55 -10.47
CA ALA A 290 9.85 -16.70 -9.23
C ALA A 290 10.53 -15.36 -8.90
N MET A 291 10.34 -14.87 -7.69
CA MET A 291 10.98 -13.67 -7.16
C MET A 291 11.58 -13.99 -5.80
N LEU A 292 12.80 -13.51 -5.56
CA LEU A 292 13.48 -13.55 -4.27
C LEU A 292 13.85 -12.12 -3.89
N TRP A 293 13.55 -11.74 -2.65
CA TRP A 293 13.85 -10.42 -2.10
C TRP A 293 14.45 -10.56 -0.71
N LYS A 294 15.62 -9.95 -0.51
CA LYS A 294 16.28 -9.83 0.79
C LYS A 294 16.32 -8.38 1.21
N THR A 295 15.93 -8.10 2.45
CA THR A 295 16.05 -6.79 3.08
C THR A 295 16.88 -6.91 4.35
N GLN A 296 17.79 -5.97 4.54
CA GLN A 296 18.46 -5.74 5.81
C GLN A 296 18.22 -4.30 6.22
N GLN A 297 17.77 -4.07 7.45
CA GLN A 297 17.71 -2.74 8.05
C GLN A 297 18.58 -2.73 9.32
N LYS A 298 19.45 -1.72 9.43
CA LYS A 298 20.27 -1.48 10.62
C LYS A 298 19.95 -0.10 11.15
N LEU A 299 19.52 -0.04 12.40
CA LEU A 299 19.24 1.19 13.13
C LEU A 299 20.23 1.26 14.28
N GLN A 300 21.51 1.49 13.97
CA GLN A 300 22.61 1.34 14.94
C GLN A 300 23.18 2.65 15.48
N ASN A 301 22.63 3.80 15.09
CA ASN A 301 23.14 5.13 15.46
C ASN A 301 22.06 6.02 16.10
N PRO A 302 21.39 5.59 17.19
CA PRO A 302 20.45 6.44 17.90
C PRO A 302 21.20 7.55 18.63
N VAL A 303 20.55 8.69 18.85
CA VAL A 303 21.20 9.91 19.37
C VAL A 303 20.52 10.38 20.65
N SER A 304 21.34 10.76 21.64
CA SER A 304 20.96 11.64 22.74
C SER A 304 21.74 12.94 22.60
N TRP A 305 21.03 14.07 22.62
CA TRP A 305 21.65 15.40 22.62
C TRP A 305 21.80 15.96 24.04
N LEU A 306 21.42 15.20 25.07
CA LEU A 306 21.56 15.62 26.45
C LEU A 306 23.04 15.61 26.86
N VAL A 307 23.51 16.72 27.40
CA VAL A 307 24.88 16.88 27.89
C VAL A 307 24.84 17.40 29.32
N ASP A 308 25.60 16.76 30.21
CA ASP A 308 25.70 17.18 31.62
C ASP A 308 26.68 18.35 31.82
N ALA A 309 26.91 18.76 33.08
CA ALA A 309 27.80 19.86 33.42
C ALA A 309 29.29 19.58 33.11
N ASN A 310 29.69 18.31 32.96
CA ASN A 310 31.06 17.91 32.63
C ASN A 310 31.29 17.84 31.11
N GLY A 311 30.24 17.97 30.31
CA GLY A 311 30.30 17.79 28.86
C GLY A 311 30.05 16.35 28.40
N ASP A 312 29.65 15.45 29.30
CA ASP A 312 29.39 14.05 28.97
C ASP A 312 27.97 13.86 28.43
N THR A 313 27.82 13.04 27.39
CA THR A 313 26.50 12.69 26.83
C THR A 313 25.71 11.85 27.83
N VAL A 314 24.55 12.33 28.23
CA VAL A 314 23.63 11.62 29.11
C VAL A 314 22.77 10.66 28.29
N LEU A 315 22.92 9.37 28.55
CA LEU A 315 22.22 8.33 27.81
C LEU A 315 20.86 7.96 28.45
N PRO A 316 19.81 7.78 27.64
CA PRO A 316 18.51 7.30 28.09
C PRO A 316 18.55 5.81 28.41
N THR A 317 17.79 5.41 29.42
CA THR A 317 17.66 4.01 29.88
C THR A 317 16.20 3.57 29.84
N ALA A 318 15.96 2.26 29.86
CA ALA A 318 14.62 1.67 29.86
C ALA A 318 13.82 2.02 31.13
N ALA A 319 14.52 2.08 32.28
CA ALA A 319 13.95 2.57 33.54
C ALA A 319 13.69 4.09 33.53
N GLY A 320 14.35 4.80 32.61
CA GLY A 320 14.26 6.24 32.44
C GLY A 320 15.36 6.99 33.18
N THR A 321 16.12 7.79 32.43
CA THR A 321 17.20 8.63 32.98
C THR A 321 16.65 9.95 33.48
N LYS A 322 16.80 10.23 34.78
CA LYS A 322 16.28 11.44 35.44
C LYS A 322 17.17 12.65 35.13
N VAL A 323 16.60 13.66 34.48
CA VAL A 323 17.33 14.86 34.05
C VAL A 323 16.55 16.14 34.35
N SER A 324 17.26 17.24 34.60
CA SER A 324 16.67 18.57 34.78
C SER A 324 17.08 19.48 33.63
N PHE A 325 16.11 20.02 32.90
CA PHE A 325 16.33 20.91 31.76
C PHE A 325 15.51 22.18 31.95
N ASN A 326 16.16 23.34 31.86
CA ASN A 326 15.54 24.66 32.11
C ASN A 326 14.75 24.73 33.45
N GLY A 327 15.29 24.11 34.50
CA GLY A 327 14.69 24.11 35.84
C GLY A 327 13.47 23.19 36.01
N VAL A 328 13.13 22.39 34.99
CA VAL A 328 12.04 21.41 35.05
C VAL A 328 12.62 19.99 35.05
N ASN A 329 12.04 19.12 35.88
CA ASN A 329 12.47 17.74 36.04
C ASN A 329 11.76 16.80 35.06
N TYR A 330 12.55 15.94 34.42
CA TYR A 330 12.12 15.03 33.36
C TYR A 330 12.74 13.64 33.51
N VAL A 331 12.20 12.71 32.73
CA VAL A 331 12.77 11.39 32.46
C VAL A 331 12.98 11.23 30.96
N ALA A 332 14.19 10.84 30.57
CA ALA A 332 14.59 10.53 29.20
C ALA A 332 14.57 9.00 28.97
N LYS A 333 13.80 8.53 27.97
CA LYS A 333 13.64 7.10 27.64
C LYS A 333 13.24 6.88 26.18
N GLY A 334 13.29 5.62 25.75
CA GLY A 334 12.66 5.16 24.49
C GLY A 334 13.54 5.22 23.24
N THR A 335 14.85 5.42 23.42
CA THR A 335 15.84 5.36 22.34
C THR A 335 16.56 4.02 22.40
N THR A 336 16.56 3.30 21.29
CA THR A 336 17.03 1.91 21.21
C THR A 336 17.84 1.70 19.94
N TYR A 337 18.68 0.67 19.95
CA TYR A 337 19.26 0.10 18.74
C TYR A 337 18.33 -0.98 18.20
N SER A 338 18.26 -1.13 16.88
CA SER A 338 17.56 -2.27 16.28
C SER A 338 18.18 -2.75 14.98
N GLY A 339 17.80 -3.96 14.58
CA GLY A 339 18.14 -4.55 13.30
C GLY A 339 17.03 -5.48 12.82
N MET A 340 16.89 -5.60 11.51
CA MET A 340 15.94 -6.50 10.86
C MET A 340 16.61 -7.18 9.67
N ASP A 341 16.51 -8.50 9.62
CA ASP A 341 16.80 -9.29 8.43
C ASP A 341 15.49 -9.92 7.94
N ARG A 342 15.18 -9.76 6.66
CA ARG A 342 14.00 -10.34 6.02
C ARG A 342 14.34 -10.97 4.68
N THR A 343 13.85 -12.18 4.43
CA THR A 343 13.91 -12.86 3.13
C THR A 343 12.50 -13.24 2.74
N GLU A 344 12.12 -12.88 1.52
CA GLU A 344 10.77 -13.03 0.97
C GLU A 344 10.85 -13.66 -0.41
N ASP A 345 9.85 -14.47 -0.75
CA ASP A 345 9.70 -15.00 -2.10
C ASP A 345 8.26 -14.93 -2.59
N LEU A 346 8.11 -14.79 -3.90
CA LEU A 346 6.84 -14.90 -4.61
C LEU A 346 7.00 -15.92 -5.73
N MET A 347 6.23 -16.99 -5.64
CA MET A 347 6.10 -17.99 -6.70
C MET A 347 4.70 -17.90 -7.32
N GLY A 348 4.63 -17.89 -8.64
CA GLY A 348 3.38 -17.74 -9.38
C GLY A 348 3.31 -18.61 -10.62
N LEU A 349 2.13 -19.15 -10.89
CA LEU A 349 1.78 -19.82 -12.14
C LEU A 349 0.50 -19.19 -12.70
N ARG A 350 0.51 -18.84 -13.97
CA ARG A 350 -0.63 -18.32 -14.71
C ARG A 350 -0.83 -19.11 -15.97
N LEU A 351 -2.04 -19.63 -16.16
CA LEU A 351 -2.50 -20.25 -17.39
C LEU A 351 -3.58 -19.37 -18.01
N SER A 352 -3.47 -19.05 -19.30
CA SER A 352 -4.50 -18.31 -20.02
C SER A 352 -4.67 -18.82 -21.45
N GLY A 353 -5.84 -18.66 -22.02
CA GLY A 353 -6.12 -19.12 -23.39
C GLY A 353 -7.61 -19.06 -23.71
N ASN A 354 -7.99 -19.62 -24.85
CA ASN A 354 -9.39 -19.72 -25.26
C ASN A 354 -9.84 -21.19 -25.24
N TRP A 355 -11.03 -21.43 -24.70
CA TRP A 355 -11.68 -22.73 -24.60
C TRP A 355 -13.09 -22.66 -25.18
N ASN A 356 -13.26 -23.11 -26.43
CA ASN A 356 -14.55 -23.10 -27.13
C ASN A 356 -15.23 -21.72 -27.11
N GLY A 357 -14.47 -20.68 -27.46
CA GLY A 357 -14.92 -19.29 -27.48
C GLY A 357 -14.74 -18.58 -26.13
N TRP A 358 -14.69 -19.32 -25.01
CA TRP A 358 -14.49 -18.70 -23.70
C TRP A 358 -13.04 -18.34 -23.46
N ASP A 359 -12.77 -17.08 -23.11
CA ASP A 359 -11.47 -16.66 -22.63
C ASP A 359 -11.30 -17.08 -21.18
N VAL A 360 -10.24 -17.85 -20.90
CA VAL A 360 -9.94 -18.43 -19.59
C VAL A 360 -8.63 -17.86 -19.07
N SER A 361 -8.61 -17.50 -17.79
CA SER A 361 -7.39 -17.20 -17.05
C SER A 361 -7.44 -17.84 -15.66
N ALA A 362 -6.34 -18.46 -15.24
CA ALA A 362 -6.18 -19.02 -13.91
C ALA A 362 -4.79 -18.69 -13.38
N ASN A 363 -4.73 -18.09 -12.19
CA ASN A 363 -3.51 -17.68 -11.51
C ASN A 363 -3.44 -18.38 -10.16
N LEU A 364 -2.29 -18.94 -9.81
CA LEU A 364 -1.98 -19.46 -8.47
C LEU A 364 -0.68 -18.82 -8.02
N SER A 365 -0.64 -18.28 -6.81
CA SER A 365 0.58 -17.74 -6.22
C SER A 365 0.72 -18.02 -4.74
N HIS A 366 1.98 -18.06 -4.30
CA HIS A 366 2.38 -18.11 -2.90
C HIS A 366 3.38 -16.99 -2.64
N TYR A 367 3.06 -16.12 -1.69
CA TYR A 367 4.00 -15.16 -1.14
C TYR A 367 4.42 -15.62 0.26
N ASP A 368 5.70 -15.84 0.47
CA ASP A 368 6.27 -16.32 1.74
C ASP A 368 7.30 -15.34 2.28
N ILE A 369 7.30 -15.13 3.59
CA ILE A 369 8.36 -14.42 4.30
C ILE A 369 9.16 -15.48 5.08
N GLY A 370 10.03 -16.20 4.37
CA GLY A 370 10.72 -17.37 4.93
C GLY A 370 11.72 -17.06 6.04
N LYS A 371 12.27 -15.84 6.10
CA LYS A 371 13.02 -15.35 7.26
C LYS A 371 12.52 -13.98 7.63
N TRP A 372 12.19 -13.75 8.89
CA TRP A 372 12.02 -12.41 9.45
C TRP A 372 12.48 -12.40 10.90
N ASP A 373 13.64 -11.77 11.13
CA ASP A 373 14.30 -11.69 12.42
C ASP A 373 14.48 -10.22 12.78
N VAL A 374 13.79 -9.78 13.84
CA VAL A 374 13.85 -8.41 14.35
C VAL A 374 14.48 -8.43 15.73
N ARG A 375 15.53 -7.64 15.93
CA ARG A 375 16.23 -7.54 17.22
C ARG A 375 16.29 -6.09 17.65
N THR A 376 15.97 -5.83 18.92
CA THR A 376 15.93 -4.46 19.48
C THR A 376 16.52 -4.46 20.88
N SER A 377 17.38 -3.50 21.19
CA SER A 377 17.90 -3.31 22.56
C SER A 377 16.82 -2.78 23.51
N LEU A 378 17.00 -2.95 24.82
CA LEU A 378 16.12 -2.30 25.80
C LEU A 378 16.26 -0.77 25.78
N ASP A 379 17.49 -0.29 25.63
CA ASP A 379 17.85 1.13 25.61
C ASP A 379 19.24 1.33 24.97
N MET A 380 19.89 2.48 25.21
CA MET A 380 21.22 2.81 24.67
C MET A 380 22.39 2.27 25.51
N VAL A 381 22.16 1.70 26.69
CA VAL A 381 23.20 1.33 27.66
C VAL A 381 23.24 -0.18 27.89
N SER A 382 22.07 -0.80 28.03
CA SER A 382 21.89 -2.21 28.34
C SER A 382 22.25 -3.09 27.13
N PRO A 383 23.02 -4.17 27.34
CA PRO A 383 23.21 -5.18 26.31
C PRO A 383 21.96 -6.05 26.07
N ALA A 384 21.06 -6.13 27.05
CA ALA A 384 19.83 -6.90 26.94
C ALA A 384 18.84 -6.26 25.97
N GLY A 385 17.93 -7.08 25.44
CA GLY A 385 16.91 -6.65 24.49
C GLY A 385 15.93 -7.75 24.15
N GLN A 386 15.26 -7.61 23.01
CA GLN A 386 14.30 -8.57 22.52
C GLN A 386 14.63 -9.00 21.10
N GLN A 387 14.32 -10.27 20.81
CA GLN A 387 14.28 -10.82 19.46
C GLN A 387 12.86 -11.25 19.15
N THR A 388 12.35 -10.90 17.97
CA THR A 388 11.10 -11.44 17.42
C THR A 388 11.39 -12.20 16.14
N LEU A 389 10.99 -13.47 16.11
CA LEU A 389 11.10 -14.36 14.96
C LEU A 389 9.71 -14.60 14.41
N TYR A 390 9.54 -14.43 13.10
CA TYR A 390 8.32 -14.84 12.43
C TYR A 390 8.52 -16.15 11.69
N ASP A 391 7.56 -17.05 11.82
CA ASP A 391 7.57 -18.38 11.20
C ASP A 391 6.68 -18.35 9.95
N HIS A 392 7.30 -18.13 8.80
CA HIS A 392 6.69 -18.15 7.47
C HIS A 392 5.32 -17.41 7.35
N PRO A 393 5.22 -16.13 7.79
CA PRO A 393 4.01 -15.36 7.51
C PRO A 393 3.91 -15.13 6.00
N GLY A 394 2.70 -15.21 5.46
CA GLY A 394 2.52 -15.21 4.02
C GLY A 394 1.09 -15.50 3.59
N TRP A 395 0.89 -15.64 2.29
CA TRP A 395 -0.41 -15.97 1.72
C TRP A 395 -0.36 -16.81 0.46
N TRP A 396 -1.40 -17.63 0.33
CA TRP A 396 -1.76 -18.28 -0.93
C TRP A 396 -2.90 -17.52 -1.58
N THR A 397 -2.86 -17.40 -2.91
CA THR A 397 -3.93 -16.83 -3.71
C THR A 397 -4.18 -17.70 -4.94
N PHE A 398 -5.44 -17.98 -5.22
CA PHE A 398 -5.87 -18.47 -6.53
C PHE A 398 -6.97 -17.57 -7.08
N ASP A 399 -6.85 -17.19 -8.35
CA ASP A 399 -7.82 -16.39 -9.09
C ASP A 399 -8.11 -17.06 -10.44
N GLY A 400 -9.36 -17.43 -10.68
CA GLY A 400 -9.85 -17.99 -11.93
C GLY A 400 -10.93 -17.10 -12.54
N THR A 401 -10.88 -16.90 -13.85
CA THR A 401 -11.88 -16.15 -14.60
C THR A 401 -12.17 -16.81 -15.93
N ILE A 402 -13.43 -16.81 -16.33
CA ILE A 402 -13.91 -17.28 -17.62
C ILE A 402 -14.89 -16.25 -18.21
N GLU A 403 -14.70 -15.88 -19.47
CA GLU A 403 -15.42 -14.78 -20.11
C GLU A 403 -15.85 -15.15 -21.52
N GLN A 404 -17.01 -14.66 -21.95
CA GLN A 404 -17.45 -14.78 -23.33
C GLN A 404 -18.47 -13.69 -23.68
N ASN A 405 -18.37 -13.20 -24.92
CA ASN A 405 -19.41 -12.42 -25.56
C ASN A 405 -20.51 -13.31 -26.18
N PHE A 406 -21.77 -12.97 -25.91
CA PHE A 406 -22.97 -13.54 -26.53
C PHE A 406 -23.84 -12.41 -27.09
N GLY A 407 -23.59 -12.02 -28.34
CA GLY A 407 -24.32 -10.94 -28.98
C GLY A 407 -24.07 -9.61 -28.27
N ARG A 408 -25.09 -9.09 -27.57
CA ARG A 408 -25.00 -7.84 -26.80
C ARG A 408 -24.51 -8.03 -25.37
N HIS A 409 -24.25 -9.25 -24.93
CA HIS A 409 -23.86 -9.56 -23.55
C HIS A 409 -22.39 -9.96 -23.47
N ASP A 410 -21.62 -9.33 -22.60
CA ASP A 410 -20.27 -9.75 -22.21
C ASP A 410 -20.33 -10.37 -20.83
N LEU A 411 -20.37 -11.70 -20.78
CA LEU A 411 -20.47 -12.46 -19.54
C LEU A 411 -19.09 -12.76 -18.97
N ALA A 412 -18.93 -12.58 -17.67
CA ALA A 412 -17.74 -12.95 -16.92
C ALA A 412 -18.11 -13.66 -15.62
N PHE A 413 -17.43 -14.77 -15.34
CA PHE A 413 -17.55 -15.51 -14.10
C PHE A 413 -16.18 -15.73 -13.50
N GLY A 414 -16.09 -15.81 -12.18
CA GLY A 414 -14.82 -16.16 -11.56
C GLY A 414 -14.90 -16.65 -10.14
N LEU A 415 -13.77 -17.18 -9.70
CA LEU A 415 -13.52 -17.78 -8.40
C LEU A 415 -12.19 -17.23 -7.88
N THR A 416 -12.19 -16.78 -6.64
CA THR A 416 -10.98 -16.30 -5.96
C THR A 416 -10.88 -16.98 -4.60
N THR A 417 -9.70 -17.45 -4.19
CA THR A 417 -9.47 -17.93 -2.84
C THR A 417 -8.17 -17.41 -2.29
N ASN A 418 -8.17 -17.02 -1.02
CA ASN A 418 -6.98 -16.57 -0.31
C ASN A 418 -6.86 -17.26 1.05
N LEU A 419 -5.63 -17.58 1.44
CA LEU A 419 -5.29 -18.05 2.78
C LEU A 419 -4.14 -17.20 3.30
N TYR A 420 -4.38 -16.45 4.38
CA TYR A 420 -3.40 -15.61 5.06
C TYR A 420 -3.00 -16.26 6.38
N GLN A 421 -1.71 -16.23 6.70
CA GLN A 421 -1.18 -16.78 7.95
C GLN A 421 -0.09 -15.90 8.56
N THR A 422 -0.06 -15.86 9.88
CA THR A 422 1.02 -15.23 10.66
C THR A 422 1.37 -16.09 11.86
N ASP A 423 2.64 -16.12 12.23
CA ASP A 423 3.12 -16.68 13.50
C ASP A 423 4.38 -15.91 13.91
N ALA A 424 4.37 -15.34 15.11
CA ALA A 424 5.45 -14.52 15.62
C ALA A 424 5.74 -14.90 17.07
N SER A 425 7.01 -15.19 17.37
CA SER A 425 7.50 -15.49 18.72
C SER A 425 8.54 -14.46 19.14
N THR A 426 8.36 -13.89 20.33
CA THR A 426 9.25 -12.90 20.93
C THR A 426 9.98 -13.52 22.12
N TYR A 427 11.27 -13.23 22.23
CA TYR A 427 12.17 -13.68 23.28
C TYR A 427 12.88 -12.48 23.90
N ASN A 428 12.97 -12.44 25.22
CA ASN A 428 13.91 -11.57 25.93
C ASN A 428 15.31 -12.18 25.82
N THR A 429 16.33 -11.34 25.70
CA THR A 429 17.72 -11.76 25.46
C THR A 429 18.68 -10.98 26.35
N THR A 430 19.77 -11.61 26.78
CA THR A 430 20.82 -10.96 27.58
C THR A 430 21.76 -10.13 26.69
N GLN A 431 21.86 -10.47 25.40
CA GLN A 431 22.60 -9.75 24.37
C GLN A 431 21.76 -9.63 23.10
N TRP A 432 21.19 -8.46 22.84
CA TRP A 432 20.22 -8.28 21.75
C TRP A 432 20.83 -8.50 20.36
N ARG A 433 22.11 -8.16 20.16
CA ARG A 433 22.78 -8.25 18.84
C ARG A 433 22.92 -9.70 18.38
N THR A 434 23.28 -10.60 19.29
CA THR A 434 23.47 -12.03 19.02
C THR A 434 22.26 -12.87 19.39
N ALA A 435 21.26 -12.27 20.04
CA ALA A 435 20.13 -12.94 20.68
C ALA A 435 20.58 -14.02 21.69
N ALA A 436 21.58 -13.70 22.53
CA ALA A 436 22.07 -14.64 23.54
C ALA A 436 21.03 -14.92 24.63
N ASP A 437 21.06 -16.16 25.14
CA ASP A 437 20.22 -16.67 26.22
C ASP A 437 18.72 -16.34 26.04
N PRO A 438 18.09 -16.73 24.92
CA PRO A 438 16.73 -16.35 24.62
C PRO A 438 15.74 -16.98 25.62
N VAL A 439 14.99 -16.12 26.30
CA VAL A 439 13.89 -16.50 27.19
C VAL A 439 12.58 -16.14 26.53
N PHE A 440 11.72 -17.13 26.32
CA PHE A 440 10.41 -16.92 25.71
C PHE A 440 9.61 -15.83 26.45
N ALA A 441 9.13 -14.83 25.71
CA ALA A 441 8.33 -13.74 26.23
C ALA A 441 6.87 -13.88 25.79
N SER A 442 6.63 -14.01 24.48
CA SER A 442 5.29 -14.12 23.92
C SER A 442 5.25 -14.80 22.56
N ARG A 443 4.07 -15.29 22.16
CA ARG A 443 3.79 -15.75 20.79
C ARG A 443 2.39 -15.35 20.38
N THR A 444 2.22 -14.93 19.13
CA THR A 444 0.92 -14.66 18.50
C THR A 444 0.87 -15.34 17.15
N LEU A 445 -0.21 -16.06 16.85
CA LEU A 445 -0.40 -16.73 15.57
C LEU A 445 -1.86 -16.72 15.13
N GLY A 446 -2.10 -17.01 13.86
CA GLY A 446 -3.43 -17.31 13.35
C GLY A 446 -3.56 -17.30 11.84
N LYS A 447 -4.74 -17.68 11.38
CA LYS A 447 -5.07 -17.79 9.96
C LYS A 447 -6.44 -17.20 9.64
N THR A 448 -6.54 -16.62 8.45
CA THR A 448 -7.82 -16.28 7.83
C THR A 448 -7.87 -16.81 6.40
N SER A 449 -9.03 -17.32 5.98
CA SER A 449 -9.26 -17.73 4.60
C SER A 449 -10.52 -17.08 4.06
N ILE A 450 -10.54 -16.76 2.77
CA ILE A 450 -11.71 -16.26 2.07
C ILE A 450 -11.83 -16.95 0.71
N GLY A 451 -13.00 -17.49 0.41
CA GLY A 451 -13.37 -17.99 -0.92
C GLY A 451 -14.49 -17.12 -1.47
N GLY A 452 -14.35 -16.66 -2.71
CA GLY A 452 -15.33 -15.77 -3.34
C GLY A 452 -15.65 -16.19 -4.76
N ILE A 453 -16.91 -16.05 -5.15
CA ILE A 453 -17.39 -16.27 -6.51
C ILE A 453 -18.05 -15.00 -7.02
N PHE A 454 -17.92 -14.72 -8.31
CA PHE A 454 -18.61 -13.59 -8.94
C PHE A 454 -19.21 -13.96 -10.29
N ALA A 455 -20.22 -13.18 -10.67
CA ALA A 455 -20.75 -13.10 -12.03
C ALA A 455 -20.95 -11.63 -12.39
N GLU A 456 -20.64 -11.27 -13.64
CA GLU A 456 -20.82 -9.94 -14.19
C GLU A 456 -21.32 -10.08 -15.65
N ASP A 457 -22.26 -9.24 -16.05
CA ASP A 457 -22.76 -9.14 -17.43
C ASP A 457 -22.71 -7.67 -17.86
N ALA A 458 -21.94 -7.35 -18.89
CA ALA A 458 -21.96 -6.04 -19.54
C ALA A 458 -22.80 -6.10 -20.82
N ILE A 459 -23.91 -5.35 -20.79
CA ILE A 459 -24.96 -5.39 -21.80
C ILE A 459 -24.84 -4.15 -22.68
N ASP A 460 -24.58 -4.35 -23.96
CA ASP A 460 -24.58 -3.30 -24.97
C ASP A 460 -26.02 -2.86 -25.30
N LEU A 461 -26.35 -1.62 -24.93
CA LEU A 461 -27.64 -0.97 -25.19
C LEU A 461 -27.60 -0.05 -26.44
N GLY A 462 -26.59 -0.19 -27.30
CA GLY A 462 -26.43 0.62 -28.52
C GLY A 462 -25.70 1.94 -28.26
N ARG A 463 -26.23 2.84 -27.42
CA ARG A 463 -25.53 4.09 -27.01
C ARG A 463 -24.95 4.08 -25.59
N ALA A 464 -25.25 3.04 -24.82
CA ALA A 464 -24.74 2.84 -23.48
C ALA A 464 -24.36 1.38 -23.26
N VAL A 465 -23.61 1.09 -22.20
CA VAL A 465 -23.33 -0.24 -21.68
C VAL A 465 -23.83 -0.27 -20.24
N LEU A 466 -24.74 -1.20 -19.94
CA LEU A 466 -25.17 -1.50 -18.58
C LEU A 466 -24.42 -2.72 -18.08
N THR A 467 -23.59 -2.57 -17.06
CA THR A 467 -22.98 -3.69 -16.36
C THR A 467 -23.73 -3.99 -15.07
N LEU A 468 -24.15 -5.24 -14.90
CA LEU A 468 -24.69 -5.76 -13.65
C LEU A 468 -23.78 -6.88 -13.13
N GLY A 469 -23.51 -6.89 -11.83
CA GLY A 469 -22.66 -7.92 -11.24
C GLY A 469 -22.98 -8.19 -9.78
N GLY A 470 -22.57 -9.36 -9.32
CA GLY A 470 -22.71 -9.77 -7.94
C GLY A 470 -21.55 -10.66 -7.52
N ARG A 471 -21.12 -10.49 -6.28
CA ARG A 471 -20.06 -11.30 -5.67
C ARG A 471 -20.53 -11.87 -4.33
N TYR A 472 -20.26 -13.14 -4.10
CA TYR A 472 -20.47 -13.80 -2.80
C TYR A 472 -19.11 -14.21 -2.23
N ASP A 473 -18.85 -13.85 -0.97
CA ASP A 473 -17.64 -14.19 -0.24
C ASP A 473 -17.96 -15.01 1.02
N ASP A 474 -17.23 -16.11 1.25
CA ASP A 474 -17.25 -16.96 2.45
C ASP A 474 -15.91 -16.85 3.17
N TRP A 475 -15.90 -16.28 4.37
CA TRP A 475 -14.70 -15.98 5.13
C TRP A 475 -14.65 -16.78 6.45
N ARG A 476 -13.43 -17.17 6.86
CA ARG A 476 -13.17 -17.89 8.11
C ARG A 476 -11.92 -17.36 8.80
N ALA A 477 -11.94 -17.34 10.13
CA ALA A 477 -10.76 -17.19 10.98
C ALA A 477 -10.59 -18.41 11.88
N PHE A 478 -9.37 -18.95 11.95
CA PHE A 478 -9.09 -20.19 12.67
C PHE A 478 -7.61 -20.27 13.07
N ASP A 479 -7.29 -21.25 13.91
CA ASP A 479 -5.95 -21.51 14.45
C ASP A 479 -5.27 -20.28 15.08
N GLY A 480 -6.07 -19.30 15.51
CA GLY A 480 -5.59 -18.10 16.18
C GLY A 480 -5.22 -18.39 17.63
N GLY A 481 -4.09 -17.86 18.10
CA GLY A 481 -3.72 -17.98 19.50
C GLY A 481 -2.68 -16.97 19.98
N ILE A 482 -2.61 -16.82 21.31
CA ILE A 482 -1.67 -15.96 22.02
C ILE A 482 -1.08 -16.66 23.24
N SER A 483 0.19 -16.40 23.55
CA SER A 483 0.87 -16.87 24.75
C SER A 483 1.76 -15.77 25.33
N SER A 484 1.82 -15.69 26.67
CA SER A 484 2.83 -14.93 27.43
C SER A 484 3.27 -15.76 28.64
N GLY A 485 4.40 -16.46 28.53
CA GLY A 485 4.98 -17.28 29.61
C GLY A 485 4.17 -18.49 30.12
N ARG A 486 3.08 -18.88 29.44
CA ARG A 486 2.10 -19.94 29.82
C ARG A 486 1.63 -20.74 28.59
N PRO A 487 0.91 -21.88 28.71
CA PRO A 487 0.43 -22.61 27.52
C PRO A 487 -0.42 -21.72 26.61
N LEU A 488 -0.25 -21.92 25.30
CA LEU A 488 -0.93 -21.19 24.23
C LEU A 488 -2.46 -21.18 24.44
N GLN A 489 -3.05 -20.00 24.39
CA GLN A 489 -4.50 -19.80 24.43
C GLN A 489 -5.03 -19.59 23.01
N TYR A 490 -6.16 -20.20 22.69
CA TYR A 490 -6.75 -20.12 21.35
C TYR A 490 -7.98 -19.24 21.33
N TYR A 491 -8.12 -18.46 20.26
CA TYR A 491 -9.35 -17.73 19.98
C TYR A 491 -10.40 -18.68 19.38
N PRO A 492 -11.71 -18.42 19.60
CA PRO A 492 -12.77 -19.14 18.90
C PRO A 492 -12.64 -19.03 17.38
N LYS A 493 -13.01 -20.10 16.67
CA LYS A 493 -13.14 -20.04 15.20
C LYS A 493 -14.29 -19.11 14.84
N ARG A 494 -14.12 -18.34 13.78
CA ARG A 494 -15.14 -17.41 13.26
C ARG A 494 -15.44 -17.69 11.80
N HIS A 495 -16.67 -17.39 11.40
CA HIS A 495 -17.15 -17.48 10.04
C HIS A 495 -18.09 -16.29 9.77
N ALA A 496 -18.04 -15.77 8.55
CA ALA A 496 -18.97 -14.76 8.05
C ALA A 496 -19.06 -14.87 6.53
N SER A 497 -20.17 -14.42 5.95
CA SER A 497 -20.31 -14.32 4.51
C SER A 497 -21.00 -13.02 4.12
N ALA A 498 -20.84 -12.64 2.86
CA ALA A 498 -21.41 -11.41 2.33
C ALA A 498 -21.76 -11.53 0.84
N PHE A 499 -22.82 -10.84 0.44
CA PHE A 499 -23.16 -10.62 -0.95
C PHE A 499 -22.98 -9.14 -1.30
N SER A 500 -22.27 -8.87 -2.39
CA SER A 500 -21.82 -7.55 -2.81
C SER A 500 -22.34 -7.26 -4.24
N PRO A 501 -23.54 -6.64 -4.39
CA PRO A 501 -24.08 -6.25 -5.69
C PRO A 501 -23.35 -5.05 -6.28
N LYS A 502 -23.29 -5.00 -7.62
CA LYS A 502 -22.65 -3.95 -8.41
C LYS A 502 -23.51 -3.60 -9.62
N ALA A 503 -23.56 -2.32 -9.97
CA ALA A 503 -24.17 -1.85 -11.20
C ALA A 503 -23.38 -0.66 -11.76
N SER A 504 -23.19 -0.61 -13.07
CA SER A 504 -22.57 0.51 -13.76
C SER A 504 -23.32 0.79 -15.05
N LEU A 505 -23.59 2.06 -15.35
CA LEU A 505 -24.13 2.49 -16.63
C LEU A 505 -23.16 3.50 -17.22
N GLN A 506 -22.60 3.18 -18.38
CA GLN A 506 -21.68 4.04 -19.11
C GLN A 506 -22.24 4.34 -20.50
N GLY A 507 -22.10 5.58 -20.98
CA GLY A 507 -22.43 5.92 -22.35
C GLY A 507 -22.31 7.40 -22.62
N ASP A 508 -22.62 7.78 -23.86
CA ASP A 508 -22.34 9.13 -24.35
C ASP A 508 -23.65 9.94 -24.44
N ILE A 509 -23.64 11.16 -23.89
CA ILE A 509 -24.75 12.10 -23.97
C ILE A 509 -24.25 13.42 -24.57
N GLY A 510 -24.50 13.59 -25.88
CA GLY A 510 -23.99 14.75 -26.61
C GLY A 510 -22.46 14.73 -26.65
N PRO A 511 -21.77 15.77 -26.16
CA PRO A 511 -20.30 15.82 -26.13
C PRO A 511 -19.67 15.22 -24.86
N TYR A 512 -20.45 14.54 -24.02
CA TYR A 512 -19.99 14.03 -22.73
C TYR A 512 -20.02 12.51 -22.67
N ASP A 513 -18.93 11.91 -22.19
CA ASP A 513 -18.89 10.50 -21.80
C ASP A 513 -19.25 10.43 -20.32
N LEU A 514 -20.31 9.70 -19.98
CA LEU A 514 -20.82 9.60 -18.62
C LEU A 514 -20.69 8.17 -18.09
N GLN A 515 -20.38 8.03 -16.81
CA GLN A 515 -20.45 6.76 -16.10
C GLN A 515 -21.05 6.95 -14.71
N LEU A 516 -22.13 6.24 -14.42
CA LEU A 516 -22.72 6.13 -13.08
C LEU A 516 -22.49 4.71 -12.56
N SER A 517 -21.87 4.60 -11.40
CA SER A 517 -21.51 3.32 -10.79
C SER A 517 -22.00 3.23 -9.36
N LEU A 518 -22.55 2.08 -9.01
CA LEU A 518 -23.05 1.70 -7.70
C LEU A 518 -22.37 0.40 -7.27
N GLY A 519 -21.94 0.33 -6.02
CA GLY A 519 -21.30 -0.88 -5.51
C GLY A 519 -21.49 -1.04 -4.02
N THR A 520 -21.50 -2.29 -3.56
CA THR A 520 -21.33 -2.64 -2.14
C THR A 520 -20.12 -3.53 -1.99
N ALA A 521 -19.23 -3.30 -1.03
CA ALA A 521 -18.08 -4.18 -0.80
C ALA A 521 -17.92 -4.50 0.68
N THR A 522 -17.66 -5.78 1.00
CA THR A 522 -17.47 -6.24 2.38
C THR A 522 -16.03 -6.66 2.64
N ARG A 523 -15.32 -5.94 3.51
CA ARG A 523 -13.97 -6.31 3.93
C ARG A 523 -14.03 -7.04 5.27
N PHE A 524 -13.56 -8.28 5.29
CA PHE A 524 -13.46 -9.06 6.51
C PHE A 524 -12.22 -8.66 7.33
N PRO A 525 -12.26 -8.82 8.67
CA PRO A 525 -11.09 -8.56 9.51
C PRO A 525 -9.89 -9.44 9.12
N THR A 526 -8.71 -8.84 9.14
CA THR A 526 -7.42 -9.49 8.88
C THR A 526 -6.93 -10.30 10.07
N VAL A 527 -5.94 -11.19 9.85
CA VAL A 527 -5.29 -11.98 10.91
C VAL A 527 -4.81 -11.08 12.05
N GLY A 528 -4.10 -10.01 11.70
CA GLY A 528 -3.51 -9.04 12.63
C GLY A 528 -4.53 -8.14 13.34
N GLU A 529 -5.74 -7.98 12.82
CA GLU A 529 -6.84 -7.28 13.52
C GLU A 529 -7.55 -8.20 14.54
N LEU A 530 -7.60 -9.51 14.27
CA LEU A 530 -8.36 -10.47 15.07
C LEU A 530 -7.60 -11.05 16.24
N PHE A 531 -6.36 -11.50 16.01
CA PHE A 531 -5.62 -12.30 16.98
C PHE A 531 -4.66 -11.42 17.77
N GLN A 532 -5.27 -10.50 18.52
CA GLN A 532 -4.61 -9.54 19.39
C GLN A 532 -5.05 -9.69 20.83
N GLY A 533 -4.28 -9.11 21.73
CA GLY A 533 -4.68 -8.94 23.12
C GLY A 533 -3.50 -9.14 24.06
N LYS A 534 -3.82 -9.27 25.33
CA LYS A 534 -2.87 -9.45 26.44
C LYS A 534 -3.34 -10.60 27.32
N ILE A 535 -2.38 -11.30 27.93
CA ILE A 535 -2.63 -12.16 29.08
C ILE A 535 -2.00 -11.45 30.27
N ASN A 536 -2.82 -11.01 31.24
CA ASN A 536 -2.31 -10.30 32.42
C ASN A 536 -1.47 -11.23 33.31
N ALA A 537 -0.50 -10.66 34.02
CA ALA A 537 0.37 -11.41 34.91
C ALA A 537 -0.45 -12.23 35.91
N GLY A 538 -0.17 -13.52 36.03
CA GLY A 538 -0.90 -14.44 36.92
C GLY A 538 -2.19 -15.02 36.34
N GLN A 539 -2.73 -14.49 35.22
CA GLN A 539 -3.94 -15.00 34.57
C GLN A 539 -3.64 -16.07 33.50
N THR A 540 -4.65 -16.87 33.15
CA THR A 540 -4.55 -17.92 32.10
C THR A 540 -5.42 -17.61 30.89
N THR A 541 -6.28 -16.60 30.96
CA THR A 541 -7.22 -16.22 29.90
C THR A 541 -6.77 -14.92 29.23
N ILE A 542 -7.20 -14.74 27.98
CA ILE A 542 -6.99 -13.50 27.24
C ILE A 542 -7.85 -12.42 27.88
N ASP A 543 -7.27 -11.24 28.10
CA ASP A 543 -7.97 -10.09 28.65
C ASP A 543 -9.00 -9.57 27.63
N PRO A 544 -10.31 -9.65 27.92
CA PRO A 544 -11.36 -9.25 26.98
C PRO A 544 -11.41 -7.73 26.74
N THR A 545 -10.69 -6.92 27.52
CA THR A 545 -10.60 -5.47 27.32
C THR A 545 -9.46 -5.05 26.38
N SER A 546 -8.54 -5.98 26.11
CA SER A 546 -7.32 -5.77 25.32
C SER A 546 -7.51 -5.97 23.81
N PHE A 547 -8.68 -6.45 23.37
CA PHE A 547 -9.07 -6.62 21.97
C PHE A 547 -10.61 -6.66 21.84
N ASP A 548 -11.15 -6.55 20.63
CA ASP A 548 -12.58 -6.75 20.37
C ASP A 548 -12.84 -8.17 19.83
N PRO A 549 -13.38 -9.11 20.64
CA PRO A 549 -13.69 -10.47 20.17
C PRO A 549 -14.81 -10.51 19.12
N ASN A 550 -15.62 -9.45 19.01
CA ASN A 550 -16.80 -9.37 18.15
C ASN A 550 -16.59 -8.50 16.92
N LEU A 551 -15.33 -8.13 16.60
CA LEU A 551 -14.99 -7.25 15.48
C LEU A 551 -15.66 -7.69 14.18
N LYS A 552 -16.57 -6.89 13.64
CA LYS A 552 -17.39 -7.23 12.46
C LYS A 552 -16.70 -6.87 11.15
N PRO A 553 -17.08 -7.50 10.02
CA PRO A 553 -16.69 -7.04 8.69
C PRO A 553 -17.11 -5.60 8.42
N GLU A 554 -16.29 -4.84 7.69
CA GLU A 554 -16.64 -3.51 7.19
C GLU A 554 -17.51 -3.66 5.95
N VAL A 555 -18.62 -2.92 5.86
CA VAL A 555 -19.50 -2.94 4.68
C VAL A 555 -19.58 -1.53 4.10
N SER A 556 -19.17 -1.39 2.84
CA SER A 556 -19.25 -0.13 2.10
C SER A 556 -20.44 -0.11 1.16
N HIS A 557 -21.04 1.07 1.01
CA HIS A 557 -22.02 1.41 0.00
C HIS A 557 -21.51 2.62 -0.77
N ASP A 558 -21.32 2.44 -2.07
CA ASP A 558 -20.57 3.33 -2.94
C ASP A 558 -21.42 3.81 -4.12
N ILE A 559 -21.30 5.10 -4.44
CA ILE A 559 -21.81 5.71 -5.66
C ILE A 559 -20.75 6.61 -6.27
N SER A 560 -20.58 6.54 -7.59
CA SER A 560 -19.70 7.43 -8.35
C SER A 560 -20.37 7.87 -9.64
N LEU A 561 -20.32 9.17 -9.92
CA LEU A 561 -20.70 9.76 -11.20
C LEU A 561 -19.46 10.38 -11.83
N ILE A 562 -19.16 10.01 -13.06
CA ILE A 562 -18.03 10.52 -13.83
C ILE A 562 -18.57 11.16 -15.09
N ALA A 563 -18.02 12.32 -15.44
CA ALA A 563 -18.31 13.01 -16.67
C ALA A 563 -16.99 13.42 -17.32
N ARG A 564 -16.78 13.01 -18.56
CA ARG A 564 -15.63 13.38 -19.37
C ARG A 564 -16.09 14.21 -20.56
N ARG A 565 -15.26 15.16 -20.96
CA ARG A 565 -15.42 15.90 -22.21
C ARG A 565 -14.07 16.07 -22.89
N HIS A 566 -14.07 15.71 -24.17
CA HIS A 566 -12.95 15.94 -25.06
C HIS A 566 -13.11 17.27 -25.81
N PHE A 567 -12.04 18.04 -25.82
CA PHE A 567 -11.78 19.15 -26.73
C PHE A 567 -10.55 18.76 -27.58
N ASP A 568 -10.17 19.59 -28.56
CA ASP A 568 -9.05 19.30 -29.48
C ASP A 568 -7.76 18.86 -28.75
N ARG A 569 -7.21 19.76 -27.92
CA ARG A 569 -5.96 19.54 -27.18
C ARG A 569 -6.15 19.30 -25.69
N ILE A 570 -7.38 19.29 -25.21
CA ILE A 570 -7.72 19.27 -23.78
C ILE A 570 -8.77 18.21 -23.52
N THR A 571 -8.58 17.40 -22.48
CA THR A 571 -9.60 16.53 -21.92
C THR A 571 -9.87 16.95 -20.49
N LEU A 572 -11.14 17.13 -20.15
CA LEU A 572 -11.58 17.39 -18.79
C LEU A 572 -12.36 16.18 -18.29
N THR A 573 -11.98 15.67 -17.12
CA THR A 573 -12.73 14.60 -16.43
C THR A 573 -13.14 15.09 -15.04
N GLY A 574 -14.43 15.07 -14.74
CA GLY A 574 -14.98 15.31 -13.41
C GLY A 574 -15.48 14.01 -12.78
N SER A 575 -15.28 13.83 -11.48
CA SER A 575 -15.85 12.71 -10.72
C SER A 575 -16.48 13.22 -9.42
N LEU A 576 -17.72 12.80 -9.16
CA LEU A 576 -18.43 12.96 -7.90
C LEU A 576 -18.57 11.58 -7.27
N PHE A 577 -18.30 11.44 -5.98
CA PHE A 577 -18.44 10.15 -5.31
C PHE A 577 -18.92 10.31 -3.88
N ASN A 578 -19.58 9.27 -3.38
CA ASN A 578 -19.94 9.08 -1.98
C ASN A 578 -19.73 7.61 -1.59
N GLN A 579 -19.18 7.40 -0.41
CA GLN A 579 -18.97 6.09 0.20
C GLN A 579 -19.38 6.14 1.67
N SER A 580 -20.38 5.35 2.04
CA SER A 580 -20.75 5.12 3.44
C SER A 580 -20.20 3.76 3.87
N ILE A 581 -19.46 3.70 4.97
CA ILE A 581 -18.87 2.47 5.51
C ILE A 581 -19.49 2.20 6.88
N ASP A 582 -20.24 1.11 6.96
CA ASP A 582 -20.76 0.54 8.19
C ASP A 582 -19.71 -0.36 8.85
N ASP A 583 -19.71 -0.35 10.18
CA ASP A 583 -18.80 -1.14 11.03
C ASP A 583 -17.31 -0.95 10.64
N ALA A 584 -16.88 0.27 10.33
CA ALA A 584 -15.51 0.56 9.91
C ALA A 584 -14.48 0.19 10.99
N ILE A 585 -13.49 -0.62 10.68
CA ILE A 585 -12.49 -1.08 11.66
C ILE A 585 -11.41 -0.01 11.83
N PHE A 586 -11.21 0.41 13.08
CA PHE A 586 -10.23 1.43 13.45
C PHE A 586 -9.47 1.02 14.70
N SER A 587 -8.18 1.37 14.77
CA SER A 587 -7.34 1.10 15.94
C SER A 587 -7.40 2.26 16.92
N TYR A 588 -7.89 1.98 18.13
CA TYR A 588 -7.96 2.92 19.24
C TYR A 588 -6.76 2.74 20.16
N GLN A 589 -6.18 3.86 20.61
CA GLN A 589 -5.30 3.88 21.77
C GLN A 589 -6.17 4.13 23.01
N GLY A 590 -6.23 3.16 23.91
CA GLY A 590 -6.94 3.24 25.19
C GLY A 590 -6.00 3.02 26.36
N ILE A 591 -6.45 3.34 27.57
CA ILE A 591 -5.74 3.03 28.81
C ILE A 591 -6.58 1.98 29.55
N LEU A 592 -5.96 0.85 29.90
CA LEU A 592 -6.57 -0.17 30.75
C LEU A 592 -6.65 0.29 32.20
N ASP A 593 -7.45 -0.39 33.02
CA ASP A 593 -7.61 -0.09 34.45
C ASP A 593 -6.29 -0.19 35.24
N ASP A 594 -5.31 -0.95 34.72
CA ASP A 594 -3.96 -1.06 35.29
C ASP A 594 -2.99 0.07 34.84
N GLY A 595 -3.50 1.05 34.08
CA GLY A 595 -2.73 2.17 33.54
C GLY A 595 -1.94 1.83 32.26
N THR A 596 -2.04 0.60 31.74
CA THR A 596 -1.37 0.22 30.49
C THR A 596 -2.06 0.87 29.30
N VAL A 597 -1.29 1.56 28.45
CA VAL A 597 -1.79 2.00 27.14
C VAL A 597 -1.85 0.79 26.21
N VAL A 598 -3.04 0.48 25.70
CA VAL A 598 -3.25 -0.59 24.72
C VAL A 598 -3.79 -0.04 23.41
N SER A 599 -3.31 -0.61 22.31
CA SER A 599 -3.91 -0.44 21.00
C SER A 599 -4.90 -1.58 20.79
N ARG A 600 -6.16 -1.28 20.47
CA ARG A 600 -7.16 -2.30 20.13
C ARG A 600 -7.97 -1.88 18.90
N TYR A 601 -8.26 -2.82 18.03
CA TYR A 601 -9.19 -2.59 16.92
C TYR A 601 -10.64 -2.67 17.41
N GLN A 602 -11.47 -1.72 17.00
CA GLN A 602 -12.92 -1.73 17.23
C GLN A 602 -13.65 -1.22 15.99
N ASN A 603 -14.91 -1.58 15.83
CA ASN A 603 -15.77 -1.02 14.79
C ASN A 603 -16.22 0.41 15.16
N ILE A 604 -16.22 1.31 14.18
CA ILE A 604 -16.94 2.58 14.15
C ILE A 604 -18.27 2.29 13.46
N ASP A 605 -19.39 2.59 14.11
CA ASP A 605 -20.72 2.19 13.61
C ASP A 605 -20.95 2.65 12.16
N ARG A 606 -20.64 3.91 11.85
CA ARG A 606 -20.72 4.45 10.49
C ARG A 606 -19.75 5.61 10.26
N MET A 607 -19.01 5.55 9.17
CA MET A 607 -18.32 6.72 8.60
C MET A 607 -18.81 6.98 7.19
N ASN A 608 -18.79 8.24 6.77
CA ASN A 608 -19.19 8.63 5.43
C ASN A 608 -18.14 9.54 4.81
N GLN A 609 -17.95 9.40 3.51
CA GLN A 609 -17.03 10.22 2.75
C GLN A 609 -17.56 10.56 1.37
N SER A 610 -17.56 11.85 1.06
CA SER A 610 -17.97 12.38 -0.23
C SER A 610 -16.86 13.22 -0.82
N GLY A 611 -16.79 13.31 -2.15
CA GLY A 611 -15.81 14.17 -2.79
C GLY A 611 -16.12 14.52 -4.23
N VAL A 612 -15.37 15.52 -4.67
CA VAL A 612 -15.36 16.04 -6.04
C VAL A 612 -13.92 16.00 -6.53
N GLU A 613 -13.70 15.45 -7.72
CA GLU A 613 -12.41 15.39 -8.39
C GLU A 613 -12.53 16.05 -9.76
N LEU A 614 -11.61 16.95 -10.09
CA LEU A 614 -11.45 17.53 -11.42
C LEU A 614 -10.06 17.18 -11.93
N ILE A 615 -10.01 16.67 -13.16
CA ILE A 615 -8.80 16.23 -13.84
C ILE A 615 -8.71 16.96 -15.19
N PHE A 616 -7.55 17.53 -15.44
CA PHE A 616 -7.20 18.25 -16.65
C PHE A 616 -6.04 17.50 -17.33
N GLU A 617 -6.23 17.15 -18.59
CA GLU A 617 -5.20 16.53 -19.42
C GLU A 617 -5.08 17.35 -20.70
N SER A 618 -3.86 17.69 -21.11
CA SER A 618 -3.63 18.36 -22.37
C SER A 618 -2.36 17.88 -23.05
N HIS A 619 -2.40 17.81 -24.39
CA HIS A 619 -1.23 17.55 -25.23
C HIS A 619 -0.97 18.75 -26.15
N ASP A 620 0.29 19.05 -26.42
CA ASP A 620 0.72 20.18 -27.27
C ASP A 620 0.00 21.50 -26.95
N LEU A 621 -0.19 21.80 -25.65
CA LEU A 621 -0.99 22.94 -25.21
C LEU A 621 -0.24 24.25 -25.46
N LEU A 622 -0.79 25.16 -26.28
CA LEU A 622 -0.21 26.46 -26.68
C LEU A 622 1.09 26.37 -27.49
N ILE A 623 1.99 25.45 -27.16
CA ILE A 623 3.25 25.18 -27.84
C ILE A 623 3.42 23.66 -28.02
N ASP A 624 4.00 23.27 -29.15
CA ASP A 624 4.25 21.86 -29.46
C ASP A 624 5.24 21.26 -28.45
N GLY A 625 4.93 20.06 -27.97
CA GLY A 625 5.68 19.34 -26.95
C GLY A 625 5.33 19.69 -25.50
N LEU A 626 4.40 20.62 -25.23
CA LEU A 626 3.95 20.95 -23.86
C LEU A 626 2.70 20.13 -23.48
N THR A 627 2.87 19.27 -22.48
CA THR A 627 1.83 18.39 -21.96
C THR A 627 1.60 18.69 -20.49
N ILE A 628 0.33 18.78 -20.07
CA ILE A 628 -0.06 19.05 -18.68
C ILE A 628 -1.06 17.98 -18.25
N GLU A 629 -0.77 17.32 -17.14
CA GLU A 629 -1.69 16.43 -16.45
C GLU A 629 -1.85 16.97 -15.03
N ALA A 630 -3.06 17.33 -14.64
CA ALA A 630 -3.32 17.97 -13.36
C ALA A 630 -4.63 17.47 -12.76
N SER A 631 -4.68 17.42 -11.45
CA SER A 631 -5.88 17.06 -10.70
C SER A 631 -6.04 17.94 -9.47
N THR A 632 -7.29 18.17 -9.10
CA THR A 632 -7.67 18.77 -7.83
C THR A 632 -8.85 18.00 -7.28
N SER A 633 -8.80 17.66 -6.00
CA SER A 633 -9.87 16.98 -5.30
C SER A 633 -10.26 17.73 -4.03
N TRP A 634 -11.56 17.75 -3.77
CA TRP A 634 -12.15 18.12 -2.50
C TRP A 634 -12.82 16.90 -1.87
N MET A 635 -12.63 16.72 -0.57
CA MET A 635 -13.14 15.59 0.21
C MET A 635 -13.74 16.05 1.53
N ASP A 636 -14.85 15.42 1.91
CA ASP A 636 -15.45 15.50 3.23
C ASP A 636 -15.64 14.09 3.77
N ALA A 637 -14.76 13.66 4.68
CA ALA A 637 -14.79 12.36 5.32
C ALA A 637 -15.02 12.56 6.83
N ARG A 638 -16.07 11.93 7.39
CA ARG A 638 -16.50 12.14 8.78
C ARG A 638 -16.95 10.85 9.44
N THR A 639 -16.78 10.79 10.75
CA THR A 639 -17.47 9.81 11.59
C THR A 639 -18.92 10.26 11.74
N GLU A 640 -19.87 9.48 11.24
CA GLU A 640 -21.30 9.84 11.36
C GLU A 640 -21.91 9.30 12.65
N LYS A 641 -21.53 8.07 13.03
CA LYS A 641 -22.03 7.41 14.24
C LYS A 641 -20.93 6.56 14.86
N ASN A 642 -20.78 6.67 16.18
CA ASN A 642 -19.84 5.86 16.94
C ASN A 642 -20.28 5.72 18.40
N SER A 643 -21.12 4.72 18.66
CA SER A 643 -21.63 4.42 20.00
C SER A 643 -20.55 4.16 21.05
N THR A 644 -19.39 3.62 20.65
CA THR A 644 -18.27 3.34 21.55
C THR A 644 -17.45 4.58 21.90
N ALA A 645 -17.51 5.62 21.06
CA ALA A 645 -16.82 6.88 21.28
C ALA A 645 -17.59 8.08 20.67
N PRO A 646 -18.74 8.48 21.27
CA PRO A 646 -19.64 9.48 20.69
C PRO A 646 -19.00 10.85 20.46
N ALA A 647 -17.94 11.20 21.20
CA ALA A 647 -17.18 12.44 21.00
C ALA A 647 -16.49 12.53 19.62
N SER A 648 -16.40 11.43 18.88
CA SER A 648 -15.89 11.43 17.50
C SER A 648 -16.95 11.77 16.44
N GLU A 649 -18.25 11.77 16.79
CA GLU A 649 -19.32 12.02 15.82
C GLU A 649 -19.28 13.46 15.27
N GLY A 650 -19.42 13.60 13.94
CA GLY A 650 -19.30 14.86 13.21
C GLY A 650 -17.87 15.34 12.95
N VAL A 651 -16.87 14.68 13.53
CA VAL A 651 -15.44 15.01 13.38
C VAL A 651 -14.90 14.48 12.06
N GLN A 652 -14.00 15.24 11.42
CA GLN A 652 -13.29 14.80 10.22
C GLN A 652 -12.46 13.56 10.49
N PHE A 653 -12.58 12.55 9.62
CA PHE A 653 -11.89 11.29 9.76
C PHE A 653 -10.36 11.45 9.64
N PRO A 654 -9.55 10.70 10.41
CA PRO A 654 -8.10 10.93 10.47
C PRO A 654 -7.39 10.68 9.14
N ARG A 655 -6.33 11.45 8.89
CA ARG A 655 -5.37 11.28 7.77
C ARG A 655 -5.97 11.39 6.36
N ILE A 656 -7.20 11.89 6.24
CA ILE A 656 -7.84 12.20 4.95
C ILE A 656 -7.89 13.73 4.82
N PRO A 657 -7.04 14.34 3.97
CA PRO A 657 -7.03 15.79 3.76
C PRO A 657 -8.28 16.24 2.99
N LYS A 658 -8.75 17.46 3.26
CA LYS A 658 -9.92 18.03 2.56
C LYS A 658 -9.62 18.41 1.12
N TRP A 659 -8.44 18.92 0.84
CA TRP A 659 -7.98 19.27 -0.49
C TRP A 659 -6.73 18.49 -0.84
N ARG A 660 -6.68 17.93 -2.04
CA ARG A 660 -5.44 17.48 -2.67
C ARG A 660 -5.33 18.07 -4.07
N SER A 661 -4.11 18.33 -4.51
CA SER A 661 -3.81 18.59 -5.91
C SER A 661 -2.52 17.89 -6.29
N ASN A 662 -2.55 17.14 -7.37
CA ASN A 662 -1.39 16.46 -7.94
C ASN A 662 -1.31 16.82 -9.42
N GLY A 663 -0.10 17.03 -9.94
CA GLY A 663 0.06 17.22 -11.38
C GLY A 663 1.51 17.21 -11.85
N ASN A 664 1.66 17.23 -13.17
CA ASN A 664 2.91 17.20 -13.88
C ASN A 664 2.80 18.01 -15.18
N VAL A 665 3.76 18.91 -15.39
CA VAL A 665 4.01 19.61 -16.64
C VAL A 665 5.23 18.98 -17.29
N ARG A 666 5.11 18.53 -18.54
CA ARG A 666 6.19 17.94 -19.35
C ARG A 666 6.42 18.79 -20.57
N TYR A 667 7.68 19.07 -20.88
CA TYR A 667 8.05 19.83 -22.06
C TYR A 667 9.28 19.25 -22.76
N ALA A 668 9.14 18.95 -24.04
CA ALA A 668 10.25 18.56 -24.91
C ALA A 668 10.91 19.81 -25.52
N LEU A 669 11.92 20.37 -24.83
CA LEU A 669 12.72 21.50 -25.31
C LEU A 669 13.36 21.20 -26.68
N THR A 670 13.81 19.96 -26.87
CA THR A 670 14.20 19.37 -28.15
C THR A 670 13.82 17.88 -28.14
N PRO A 671 13.91 17.15 -29.26
CA PRO A 671 13.67 15.70 -29.25
C PRO A 671 14.55 14.91 -28.26
N LYS A 672 15.71 15.45 -27.88
CA LYS A 672 16.64 14.83 -26.92
C LYS A 672 16.60 15.40 -25.51
N LEU A 673 16.09 16.62 -25.33
CA LEU A 673 16.13 17.35 -24.07
C LEU A 673 14.70 17.55 -23.55
N LYS A 674 14.39 16.90 -22.42
CA LYS A 674 13.05 16.88 -21.82
C LYS A 674 13.11 17.45 -20.42
N LEU A 675 12.15 18.30 -20.09
CA LEU A 675 11.97 18.91 -18.78
C LEU A 675 10.62 18.47 -18.21
N SER A 676 10.57 18.19 -16.91
CA SER A 676 9.31 18.08 -16.19
C SER A 676 9.31 18.84 -14.86
N VAL A 677 8.13 19.32 -14.50
CA VAL A 677 7.82 19.94 -13.21
C VAL A 677 6.58 19.27 -12.67
N GLY A 678 6.70 18.59 -11.53
CA GLY A 678 5.59 17.96 -10.83
C GLY A 678 5.26 18.69 -9.54
N TRP A 679 4.01 18.60 -9.09
CA TRP A 679 3.61 19.10 -7.78
C TRP A 679 2.67 18.15 -7.07
N ARG A 680 2.71 18.22 -5.73
CA ARG A 680 1.78 17.52 -4.83
C ARG A 680 1.41 18.46 -3.70
N TYR A 681 0.12 18.63 -3.46
CA TYR A 681 -0.45 19.43 -2.38
C TYR A 681 -1.44 18.59 -1.58
N GLY A 682 -1.40 18.75 -0.26
CA GLY A 682 -2.40 18.19 0.65
C GLY A 682 -2.69 19.15 1.80
N SER A 683 -3.95 19.53 1.98
CA SER A 683 -4.36 20.32 3.16
C SER A 683 -4.21 19.51 4.44
N ARG A 684 -4.03 20.18 5.59
CA ARG A 684 -3.85 19.51 6.89
C ARG A 684 -5.03 18.62 7.29
N PRO A 685 -4.86 17.30 7.48
CA PRO A 685 -5.90 16.42 8.04
C PRO A 685 -5.85 16.36 9.57
N ASN A 686 -6.82 15.69 10.19
CA ASN A 686 -6.75 15.31 11.59
C ASN A 686 -5.74 14.16 11.80
N SER A 687 -5.03 14.15 12.93
CA SER A 687 -4.12 13.04 13.27
C SER A 687 -4.81 11.90 14.02
N ASP A 688 -5.88 12.22 14.75
CA ASP A 688 -6.65 11.31 15.60
C ASP A 688 -8.17 11.42 15.33
N LEU A 689 -8.93 10.44 15.82
CA LEU A 689 -10.36 10.31 15.57
C LEU A 689 -11.21 11.41 16.21
N PHE A 690 -10.71 12.05 17.28
CA PHE A 690 -11.42 13.11 18.01
C PHE A 690 -11.05 14.51 17.50
N GLY A 691 -10.10 14.63 16.57
CA GLY A 691 -9.66 15.91 16.02
C GLY A 691 -8.95 16.81 17.04
N LEU A 692 -8.44 16.22 18.13
CA LEU A 692 -7.78 16.93 19.22
C LEU A 692 -6.27 17.08 18.97
N VAL A 693 -5.69 16.27 18.08
CA VAL A 693 -4.27 16.21 17.77
C VAL A 693 -4.02 16.85 16.40
N ARG A 694 -3.77 18.17 16.43
CA ARG A 694 -3.49 18.98 15.24
C ARG A 694 -2.33 19.94 15.52
N GLY A 695 -1.33 19.92 14.65
CA GLY A 695 -0.12 20.74 14.75
C GLY A 695 0.63 20.76 13.42
N ASP A 696 1.80 21.38 13.43
CA ASP A 696 2.67 21.65 12.26
C ASP A 696 4.11 21.19 12.50
N ALA A 697 4.30 20.17 13.35
CA ALA A 697 5.59 19.63 13.75
C ALA A 697 5.57 18.08 13.79
N TYR A 698 6.70 17.50 14.19
CA TYR A 698 6.82 16.07 14.50
C TYR A 698 5.69 15.58 15.41
N GLY A 699 5.16 14.38 15.15
CA GLY A 699 4.01 13.80 15.87
C GLY A 699 2.64 14.14 15.27
N TYR A 700 2.54 15.15 14.40
CA TYR A 700 1.29 15.53 13.75
C TYR A 700 1.23 15.13 12.27
N GLN A 701 0.02 15.13 11.69
CA GLN A 701 -0.17 15.17 10.25
C GLN A 701 -0.24 16.64 9.81
N THR A 702 0.67 17.07 8.93
CA THR A 702 0.71 18.45 8.46
C THR A 702 0.12 18.62 7.07
N GLU A 703 -0.10 19.87 6.70
CA GLU A 703 -0.19 20.21 5.28
C GLU A 703 1.17 20.02 4.61
N TYR A 704 1.16 19.89 3.29
CA TYR A 704 2.37 19.86 2.48
C TYR A 704 2.13 20.45 1.10
N PHE A 705 3.18 21.04 0.54
CA PHE A 705 3.30 21.36 -0.88
C PHE A 705 4.70 20.98 -1.35
N PHE A 706 4.80 19.96 -2.21
CA PHE A 706 6.05 19.53 -2.79
C PHE A 706 6.10 19.90 -4.26
N LEU A 707 7.18 20.56 -4.66
CA LEU A 707 7.52 20.83 -6.05
C LEU A 707 8.70 19.95 -6.45
N ASP A 708 8.56 19.18 -7.53
CA ASP A 708 9.56 18.25 -8.01
C ASP A 708 9.97 18.66 -9.44
N THR A 709 11.23 18.50 -9.80
CA THR A 709 11.76 18.84 -11.14
C THR A 709 12.63 17.72 -11.67
N ARG A 710 12.66 17.57 -12.99
CA ARG A 710 13.53 16.61 -13.67
C ARG A 710 13.95 17.10 -15.04
N LEU A 711 15.23 16.94 -15.35
CA LEU A 711 15.82 17.18 -16.66
C LEU A 711 16.40 15.88 -17.19
N SER A 712 16.01 15.50 -18.40
CA SER A 712 16.46 14.27 -19.06
C SER A 712 17.08 14.58 -20.42
N TYR A 713 18.23 13.98 -20.71
CA TYR A 713 18.94 14.12 -21.97
C TYR A 713 19.27 12.76 -22.59
N ASP A 714 18.79 12.55 -23.82
CA ASP A 714 19.05 11.34 -24.60
C ASP A 714 20.45 11.43 -25.23
N LEU A 715 21.45 10.83 -24.56
CA LEU A 715 22.84 10.75 -25.02
C LEU A 715 22.93 10.00 -26.36
N THR A 716 22.17 8.91 -26.47
CA THR A 716 22.03 8.08 -27.68
C THR A 716 20.55 7.69 -27.85
N LYS A 717 20.23 6.84 -28.83
CA LYS A 717 18.87 6.27 -28.95
C LYS A 717 18.53 5.27 -27.83
N THR A 718 19.55 4.78 -27.12
CA THR A 718 19.42 3.69 -26.13
C THR A 718 19.90 4.10 -24.74
N THR A 719 20.43 5.30 -24.57
CA THR A 719 21.03 5.76 -23.32
C THR A 719 20.55 7.16 -22.97
N GLN A 720 20.03 7.33 -21.76
CA GLN A 720 19.53 8.59 -21.24
C GLN A 720 20.18 8.89 -19.90
N ILE A 721 20.59 10.14 -19.70
CA ILE A 721 21.01 10.67 -18.40
C ILE A 721 19.94 11.63 -17.88
N SER A 722 19.64 11.57 -16.60
CA SER A 722 18.65 12.44 -15.97
C SER A 722 19.12 12.98 -14.63
N PHE A 723 18.78 14.24 -14.36
CA PHE A 723 18.97 14.87 -13.06
C PHE A 723 17.63 15.33 -12.51
N GLY A 724 17.34 14.96 -11.27
CA GLY A 724 16.08 15.22 -10.59
C GLY A 724 16.27 15.95 -9.27
N ILE A 725 15.33 16.81 -8.91
CA ILE A 725 15.19 17.40 -7.59
C ILE A 725 13.78 17.13 -7.09
N ASP A 726 13.62 16.36 -6.03
CA ASP A 726 12.33 16.24 -5.34
C ASP A 726 12.27 17.24 -4.18
N ASN A 727 11.08 17.76 -3.89
CA ASN A 727 10.85 18.78 -2.87
C ASN A 727 11.80 19.99 -3.04
N ALA A 728 11.88 20.53 -4.26
CA ALA A 728 12.71 21.65 -4.67
C ALA A 728 12.42 22.92 -3.85
N ASN A 729 11.21 23.12 -3.34
CA ASN A 729 10.87 24.20 -2.42
C ASN A 729 11.27 23.92 -0.96
N ASN A 730 11.77 22.71 -0.65
CA ASN A 730 12.24 22.27 0.66
C ASN A 730 11.19 22.42 1.78
N ASP A 731 9.95 22.06 1.47
CA ASP A 731 8.86 22.07 2.44
C ASP A 731 9.07 20.98 3.49
N GLN A 732 8.87 21.32 4.75
CA GLN A 732 8.99 20.38 5.87
C GLN A 732 7.59 19.94 6.30
N ALA A 733 7.27 18.68 6.02
CA ALA A 733 5.98 18.10 6.32
C ALA A 733 6.10 16.79 7.08
N TYR A 734 5.01 16.40 7.77
CA TYR A 734 5.00 15.27 8.67
C TYR A 734 3.75 14.42 8.49
N VAL A 735 3.96 13.11 8.56
CA VAL A 735 2.91 12.08 8.65
C VAL A 735 3.03 11.34 9.99
N SER A 736 3.05 12.12 11.08
CA SER A 736 3.62 11.80 12.40
C SER A 736 5.14 11.73 12.42
N HIS A 737 5.77 11.30 11.33
CA HIS A 737 7.23 11.29 11.12
C HIS A 737 7.59 12.34 10.07
N PRO A 738 8.80 12.92 10.11
CA PRO A 738 9.25 13.81 9.04
C PRO A 738 9.22 13.08 7.69
N LEU A 739 8.67 13.74 6.68
CA LEU A 739 8.82 13.34 5.28
C LEU A 739 10.20 13.78 4.75
N PRO A 740 10.66 13.24 3.61
CA PRO A 740 11.90 13.68 3.00
C PRO A 740 11.89 15.19 2.71
N GLN A 741 12.98 15.86 3.08
CA GLN A 741 13.27 17.23 2.66
C GLN A 741 13.76 17.22 1.20
N ARG A 742 14.34 18.33 0.71
CA ARG A 742 14.87 18.41 -0.64
C ARG A 742 15.89 17.29 -0.90
N SER A 743 15.71 16.58 -2.00
CA SER A 743 16.64 15.53 -2.44
C SER A 743 17.03 15.70 -3.90
N TYR A 744 18.23 15.21 -4.23
CA TYR A 744 18.78 15.27 -5.57
C TYR A 744 19.07 13.86 -6.07
N MET A 745 18.79 13.59 -7.33
CA MET A 745 19.00 12.28 -7.95
C MET A 745 19.69 12.44 -9.30
N LEU A 746 20.68 11.59 -9.55
CA LEU A 746 21.28 11.38 -10.86
C LEU A 746 20.96 9.95 -11.32
N GLU A 747 20.55 9.81 -12.57
CA GLU A 747 20.19 8.52 -13.15
C GLU A 747 20.81 8.35 -14.54
N LEU A 748 21.31 7.15 -14.81
CA LEU A 748 21.71 6.68 -16.13
C LEU A 748 20.88 5.45 -16.50
N LYS A 749 20.03 5.57 -17.53
CA LYS A 749 19.23 4.47 -18.07
C LYS A 749 19.81 3.98 -19.38
N TYR A 750 19.82 2.66 -19.57
CA TYR A 750 20.09 1.98 -20.83
C TYR A 750 18.90 1.09 -21.21
N ARG A 751 18.41 1.21 -22.44
CA ARG A 751 17.34 0.38 -23.01
C ARG A 751 17.54 0.23 -24.52
N ASN A 752 17.51 -0.99 -25.05
CA ASN A 752 17.87 -1.30 -26.44
C ASN A 752 16.69 -1.68 -27.35
#